data_AF-A0A1C6KCU5-F1
#
_entry.id   AF-A0A1C6KCU5-F1
#
_cell.length_a   1.000
_cell.length_b   1.000
_cell.length_c   1.000
_cell.angle_alpha   90.00
_cell.angle_beta   90.00
_cell.angle_gamma   90.00
#
_symmetry.space_group_name_H-M   'P 1'
#
loop_
_entity.id
_entity.type
_entity.pdbx_description
1 polymer ?
#
loop_
_entity_poly.entity_id
_entity_poly.type
_entity_poly.pdbx_seq_one_letter_code
_entity_poly.pdbx_strand_id
1 'polypeptide(L)'
;MKKLMTLVLAVSMVCMTGVTSFADVQGPNGDENGNVSCLTCKNEEEGHVHDASCYNHTWDDGQEMTPATCTEAGERLYTCTVPDCGKTKTEFIPAEHAWDEGEVTIAPTCTEKGETKYNCTRAGCAEMKLEAVEALGHNWDEGTVTTPATDTSNGEKLFKCQREGCEATRTEVIPAKYTYVSGQSKWKTNVISFAPTSEGITYEISYQDSKENVYTQEEVNNMNQAEIKSHCLFISQITYTIPKDYEGKSVNIFVGDAINDAANYMLYVPGDAAPIQFAIVNLSSHDYAYKKGSFAVTTEEYQQYFDKGWATPTDTIGFDGQSIPREYFSYRSGNWAIAKLYDAFSLGSIKSSQLTDEELGKKLVEAGYENGIADLHKYYLDYYNDKNDTSYTALEQLPDKDIATLVTSGYTADTKETNIEVSELLYNYYYNHLYSLAPVETGYPGNTNNDYTMGEHMRNYNSGKPSLFDGSISESWSDIAASSDGKSITYVWDGFEAWINAPDTQNPYQNYNYGFTAGFSLERTDTTYSVVTNYYTSTDGGNPVLDGSVNRVEQMAINVGETASVIPVDEWNLYDENKYKLEDSAKLSLTAVADPAANVITLNYYRNVSGQVIIPTPPIVPVDPIPPVDPPVDPDNPQPLPPDENLEDPEEPDNPTDNPNQQLPPDEHLEKDDNVKAAKSENPDQPKTGDQSQLALYLLLAAGASGALTLTVRRKRASK
;
A
#
# COMPACT_ATOMS: atom_id res chain seq x y z
N MET A 1 33.15 -42.22 -5.08
CA MET A 1 33.44 -43.59 -4.59
C MET A 1 32.61 -43.83 -3.34
N LYS A 2 31.56 -44.65 -3.50
CA LYS A 2 30.87 -45.52 -2.53
C LYS A 2 30.44 -44.98 -1.15
N LYS A 3 29.12 -45.14 -0.95
CA LYS A 3 28.28 -45.03 0.26
C LYS A 3 27.79 -43.60 0.49
N LEU A 4 26.53 -43.23 0.24
CA LEU A 4 25.30 -43.94 0.57
C LEU A 4 24.17 -43.52 -0.41
N MET A 5 23.66 -44.46 -1.21
CA MET A 5 22.35 -44.40 -1.87
C MET A 5 21.28 -44.90 -0.88
N THR A 6 20.00 -44.68 -1.19
CA THR A 6 18.72 -45.06 -0.51
C THR A 6 18.18 -43.88 0.31
N LEU A 7 17.02 -43.26 0.06
CA LEU A 7 15.80 -43.55 -0.71
C LEU A 7 15.03 -42.22 -0.84
N VAL A 8 14.39 -41.95 -1.99
CA VAL A 8 13.52 -40.78 -2.20
C VAL A 8 12.23 -41.24 -2.91
N LEU A 9 11.09 -40.63 -2.49
CA LEU A 9 9.73 -40.56 -3.09
C LEU A 9 8.79 -41.77 -2.89
N ALA A 10 7.49 -41.64 -2.57
CA ALA A 10 6.58 -40.49 -2.53
C ALA A 10 5.35 -40.74 -1.60
N VAL A 11 4.76 -39.64 -1.12
CA VAL A 11 3.43 -39.54 -0.49
C VAL A 11 2.52 -38.73 -1.41
N SER A 12 1.30 -39.21 -1.71
CA SER A 12 0.02 -38.43 -1.84
C SER A 12 -1.10 -39.35 -2.38
N MET A 13 -2.12 -39.68 -1.55
CA MET A 13 -3.49 -39.14 -1.47
C MET A 13 -4.50 -39.78 -2.46
N VAL A 14 -5.77 -40.14 -2.14
CA VAL A 14 -6.59 -40.35 -0.91
C VAL A 14 -8.02 -40.78 -1.40
N CYS A 15 -8.83 -41.40 -0.51
CA CYS A 15 -10.29 -41.67 -0.58
C CYS A 15 -10.76 -42.91 -1.41
N MET A 16 -11.72 -43.76 -1.01
CA MET A 16 -12.73 -43.78 0.06
C MET A 16 -13.35 -45.19 0.18
N THR A 17 -13.74 -45.61 1.41
CA THR A 17 -14.85 -46.55 1.80
C THR A 17 -14.87 -48.00 1.26
N GLY A 18 -15.19 -49.08 2.00
CA GLY A 18 -15.65 -49.30 3.37
C GLY A 18 -15.99 -50.79 3.62
N VAL A 19 -15.55 -51.31 4.78
CA VAL A 19 -16.18 -52.26 5.75
C VAL A 19 -17.17 -53.33 5.20
N THR A 20 -17.02 -54.64 5.46
CA THR A 20 -17.30 -55.27 6.78
C THR A 20 -16.93 -56.78 6.86
N SER A 21 -16.35 -57.14 8.00
CA SER A 21 -16.48 -58.38 8.82
C SER A 21 -16.51 -59.79 8.20
N PHE A 22 -15.56 -60.63 8.65
CA PHE A 22 -15.85 -62.02 9.03
C PHE A 22 -15.58 -62.20 10.52
N ALA A 23 -16.56 -62.74 11.22
CA ALA A 23 -16.51 -63.13 12.63
C ALA A 23 -16.06 -64.60 12.76
N ASP A 24 -15.33 -64.88 13.84
CA ASP A 24 -14.95 -66.19 14.38
C ASP A 24 -16.15 -67.14 14.59
N VAL A 25 -15.94 -68.45 14.41
CA VAL A 25 -16.63 -69.48 15.25
C VAL A 25 -15.72 -70.70 15.50
N GLN A 26 -15.50 -70.95 16.79
CA GLN A 26 -14.92 -72.16 17.39
C GLN A 26 -15.72 -73.43 17.04
N GLY A 27 -15.03 -74.57 16.87
CA GLY A 27 -15.66 -75.87 16.65
C GLY A 27 -16.58 -76.32 17.83
N PRO A 28 -17.58 -77.18 17.56
CA PRO A 28 -18.47 -77.65 18.62
C PRO A 28 -17.77 -78.71 19.49
N ASN A 29 -17.72 -78.44 20.80
CA ASN A 29 -17.46 -79.43 21.84
C ASN A 29 -18.61 -80.45 21.86
N GLY A 30 -18.37 -81.66 21.38
CA GLY A 30 -19.19 -82.83 21.72
C GLY A 30 -18.66 -83.46 23.01
N ASP A 31 -19.55 -83.89 23.91
CA ASP A 31 -19.17 -84.74 25.02
C ASP A 31 -18.86 -86.17 24.52
N GLU A 32 -18.24 -86.98 25.38
CA GLU A 32 -17.62 -88.28 25.05
C GLU A 32 -18.61 -89.38 24.58
N ASN A 33 -19.88 -89.06 24.33
CA ASN A 33 -20.89 -89.96 23.78
C ASN A 33 -21.63 -89.43 22.52
N GLY A 34 -21.21 -88.30 21.92
CA GLY A 34 -21.58 -87.97 20.53
C GLY A 34 -23.03 -87.55 20.25
N ASN A 35 -23.77 -87.02 21.23
CA ASN A 35 -25.11 -86.43 20.99
C ASN A 35 -25.05 -84.90 21.00
N VAL A 36 -25.38 -84.27 19.87
CA VAL A 36 -25.44 -82.80 19.73
C VAL A 36 -26.83 -82.28 20.14
N SER A 37 -26.89 -81.43 21.16
CA SER A 37 -28.12 -80.83 21.69
C SER A 37 -28.61 -79.65 20.85
N CYS A 38 -29.94 -79.51 20.69
CA CYS A 38 -30.61 -78.49 19.89
C CYS A 38 -30.42 -77.08 20.48
N LEU A 39 -29.95 -76.11 19.67
CA LEU A 39 -29.56 -74.76 20.12
C LEU A 39 -30.73 -73.84 20.48
N THR A 40 -31.99 -74.27 20.33
CA THR A 40 -33.19 -73.43 20.54
C THR A 40 -34.02 -73.84 21.77
N CYS A 41 -33.80 -75.02 22.36
CA CYS A 41 -34.58 -75.51 23.49
C CYS A 41 -33.76 -75.51 24.79
N LYS A 42 -33.85 -74.43 25.57
CA LYS A 42 -33.39 -74.41 26.95
C LYS A 42 -34.50 -74.95 27.86
N ASN A 43 -34.29 -76.17 28.34
CA ASN A 43 -34.98 -76.88 29.43
C ASN A 43 -35.94 -77.99 29.01
N GLU A 44 -35.71 -79.17 29.58
CA GLU A 44 -36.62 -80.32 29.62
C GLU A 44 -37.75 -80.02 30.62
N GLU A 45 -38.93 -79.71 30.13
CA GLU A 45 -40.18 -80.05 30.81
C GLU A 45 -41.29 -80.20 29.74
N GLU A 46 -41.64 -81.46 29.50
CA GLU A 46 -42.85 -82.00 28.86
C GLU A 46 -43.21 -81.53 27.41
N GLY A 47 -42.84 -82.37 26.43
CA GLY A 47 -43.80 -82.74 25.37
C GLY A 47 -43.74 -82.02 24.02
N HIS A 48 -42.67 -81.28 23.68
CA HIS A 48 -42.51 -80.76 22.33
C HIS A 48 -41.91 -81.79 21.37
N VAL A 49 -42.70 -82.23 20.40
CA VAL A 49 -42.24 -83.03 19.26
C VAL A 49 -41.35 -82.14 18.39
N HIS A 50 -40.05 -82.42 18.32
CA HIS A 50 -39.13 -81.74 17.40
C HIS A 50 -39.57 -82.04 15.96
N ASP A 51 -40.06 -81.03 15.24
CA ASP A 51 -40.27 -81.14 13.80
C ASP A 51 -39.01 -80.69 13.02
N ALA A 52 -39.00 -80.90 11.71
CA ALA A 52 -37.86 -80.65 10.83
C ALA A 52 -37.36 -79.18 10.80
N SER A 53 -38.06 -78.24 11.46
CA SER A 53 -37.68 -76.82 11.53
C SER A 53 -36.61 -76.50 12.60
N CYS A 54 -36.27 -77.45 13.48
CA CYS A 54 -35.30 -77.28 14.56
C CYS A 54 -33.83 -77.61 14.21
N TYR A 55 -33.50 -77.86 12.95
CA TYR A 55 -32.14 -78.19 12.50
C TYR A 55 -31.56 -77.08 11.61
N ASN A 56 -30.35 -76.59 11.94
CA ASN A 56 -29.57 -75.75 11.01
C ASN A 56 -29.13 -76.61 9.82
N HIS A 57 -29.41 -76.13 8.61
CA HIS A 57 -28.95 -76.79 7.39
C HIS A 57 -27.46 -76.55 7.17
N THR A 58 -26.67 -77.60 7.20
CA THR A 58 -25.32 -77.62 6.62
C THR A 58 -25.47 -77.93 5.14
N TRP A 59 -24.96 -77.07 4.28
CA TRP A 59 -25.05 -77.21 2.83
C TRP A 59 -23.81 -77.90 2.27
N ASP A 60 -23.93 -78.51 1.11
CA ASP A 60 -22.79 -78.99 0.33
C ASP A 60 -22.03 -77.82 -0.34
N ASP A 61 -21.01 -78.12 -1.13
CA ASP A 61 -20.23 -77.12 -1.86
C ASP A 61 -21.03 -76.45 -3.01
N GLY A 62 -22.30 -76.84 -3.20
CA GLY A 62 -23.18 -76.36 -4.24
C GLY A 62 -22.91 -77.01 -5.59
N GLN A 63 -23.96 -77.53 -6.21
CA GLN A 63 -23.92 -78.05 -7.56
C GLN A 63 -24.33 -76.96 -8.55
N GLU A 64 -23.47 -76.66 -9.51
CA GLU A 64 -23.80 -75.75 -10.61
C GLU A 64 -24.88 -76.38 -11.50
N MET A 65 -26.02 -75.71 -11.58
CA MET A 65 -27.18 -76.18 -12.35
C MET A 65 -27.16 -75.58 -13.74
N THR A 66 -26.88 -74.28 -13.83
CA THR A 66 -26.66 -73.57 -15.08
C THR A 66 -25.44 -72.67 -14.94
N PRO A 67 -24.46 -72.77 -15.86
CA PRO A 67 -23.31 -71.86 -15.83
C PRO A 67 -23.75 -70.44 -16.19
N ALA A 68 -23.13 -69.45 -15.55
CA ALA A 68 -23.32 -68.06 -15.95
C ALA A 68 -22.72 -67.81 -17.34
N THR A 69 -23.45 -67.10 -18.18
CA THR A 69 -22.96 -66.60 -19.47
C THR A 69 -22.56 -65.12 -19.33
N CYS A 70 -22.15 -64.48 -20.42
CA CYS A 70 -21.82 -63.05 -20.39
C CYS A 70 -23.04 -62.15 -20.16
N THR A 71 -24.25 -62.63 -20.46
CA THR A 71 -25.48 -61.83 -20.46
C THR A 71 -26.55 -62.42 -19.54
N GLU A 72 -26.43 -63.68 -19.15
CA GLU A 72 -27.40 -64.38 -18.30
C GLU A 72 -26.71 -64.94 -17.07
N ALA A 73 -27.28 -64.66 -15.89
CA ALA A 73 -26.78 -65.20 -14.64
C ALA A 73 -26.97 -66.73 -14.62
N GLY A 74 -26.01 -67.43 -14.04
CA GLY A 74 -26.10 -68.87 -13.78
C GLY A 74 -26.81 -69.15 -12.46
N GLU A 75 -27.07 -70.42 -12.18
CA GLU A 75 -27.69 -70.88 -10.93
C GLU A 75 -26.89 -72.02 -10.31
N ARG A 76 -26.69 -71.96 -9.00
CA ARG A 76 -26.05 -73.00 -8.20
C ARG A 76 -27.02 -73.48 -7.12
N LEU A 77 -27.26 -74.78 -7.08
CA LEU A 77 -28.15 -75.44 -6.13
C LEU A 77 -27.33 -76.05 -5.00
N TYR A 78 -27.61 -75.64 -3.78
CA TYR A 78 -27.03 -76.19 -2.57
C TYR A 78 -28.00 -77.19 -1.95
N THR A 79 -27.52 -78.40 -1.62
CA THR A 79 -28.32 -79.43 -0.95
C THR A 79 -27.85 -79.61 0.48
N CYS A 80 -28.79 -79.76 1.41
CA CYS A 80 -28.45 -79.98 2.80
C CYS A 80 -27.82 -81.38 2.99
N THR A 81 -26.63 -81.43 3.59
CA THR A 81 -25.85 -82.67 3.79
C THR A 81 -26.29 -83.48 5.00
N VAL A 82 -27.24 -82.97 5.80
CA VAL A 82 -27.79 -83.69 6.95
C VAL A 82 -28.62 -84.90 6.47
N PRO A 83 -28.32 -86.13 6.93
CA PRO A 83 -29.06 -87.34 6.54
C PRO A 83 -30.57 -87.18 6.77
N ASP A 84 -31.39 -87.62 5.81
CA ASP A 84 -32.86 -87.57 5.81
C ASP A 84 -33.51 -86.16 5.78
N CYS A 85 -32.74 -85.08 5.55
CA CYS A 85 -33.27 -83.70 5.48
C CYS A 85 -33.86 -83.33 4.09
N GLY A 86 -33.07 -83.49 3.02
CA GLY A 86 -33.52 -83.29 1.63
C GLY A 86 -33.86 -81.84 1.20
N LYS A 87 -33.56 -80.81 2.02
CA LYS A 87 -33.78 -79.40 1.65
C LYS A 87 -32.73 -78.89 0.67
N THR A 88 -33.12 -77.96 -0.20
CA THR A 88 -32.25 -77.30 -1.19
C THR A 88 -32.45 -75.80 -1.22
N LYS A 89 -31.42 -75.02 -1.60
CA LYS A 89 -31.51 -73.59 -1.92
C LYS A 89 -30.74 -73.25 -3.20
N THR A 90 -31.22 -72.30 -3.98
CA THR A 90 -30.57 -71.86 -5.22
C THR A 90 -30.00 -70.44 -5.07
N GLU A 91 -28.77 -70.22 -5.51
CA GLU A 91 -28.12 -68.91 -5.58
C GLU A 91 -27.70 -68.59 -7.02
N PHE A 92 -27.72 -67.31 -7.39
CA PHE A 92 -27.38 -66.85 -8.74
C PHE A 92 -25.89 -66.51 -8.86
N ILE A 93 -25.27 -66.93 -9.97
CA ILE A 93 -23.91 -66.57 -10.37
C ILE A 93 -24.02 -65.37 -11.34
N PRO A 94 -23.46 -64.19 -11.05
CA PRO A 94 -23.66 -63.00 -11.87
C PRO A 94 -23.11 -63.16 -13.29
N ALA A 95 -23.79 -62.53 -14.25
CA ALA A 95 -23.33 -62.43 -15.63
C ALA A 95 -22.24 -61.36 -15.72
N GLU A 96 -21.00 -61.78 -15.94
CA GLU A 96 -19.84 -60.90 -16.05
C GLU A 96 -19.01 -61.26 -17.28
N HIS A 97 -18.47 -60.26 -17.98
CA HIS A 97 -17.50 -60.52 -19.03
C HIS A 97 -16.15 -60.89 -18.41
N ALA A 98 -15.54 -61.98 -18.90
CA ALA A 98 -14.13 -62.25 -18.64
C ALA A 98 -13.31 -61.58 -19.75
N TRP A 99 -12.44 -60.65 -19.40
CA TRP A 99 -11.61 -59.93 -20.37
C TRP A 99 -10.28 -60.64 -20.61
N ASP A 100 -9.69 -60.46 -21.78
CA ASP A 100 -8.31 -60.86 -22.07
C ASP A 100 -7.30 -59.92 -21.37
N GLU A 101 -6.01 -60.13 -21.64
CA GLU A 101 -4.94 -59.29 -21.09
C GLU A 101 -4.93 -57.86 -21.66
N GLY A 102 -5.75 -57.57 -22.67
CA GLY A 102 -5.79 -56.30 -23.38
C GLY A 102 -4.69 -56.15 -24.44
N GLU A 103 -5.01 -55.48 -25.54
CA GLU A 103 -4.09 -55.14 -26.62
C GLU A 103 -4.03 -53.62 -26.79
N VAL A 104 -2.83 -53.04 -26.75
CA VAL A 104 -2.64 -51.61 -27.00
C VAL A 104 -2.91 -51.33 -28.48
N THR A 105 -4.04 -50.69 -28.78
CA THR A 105 -4.45 -50.33 -30.15
C THR A 105 -3.89 -49.00 -30.60
N ILE A 106 -3.70 -48.07 -29.67
CA ILE A 106 -3.08 -46.77 -29.89
C ILE A 106 -2.05 -46.55 -28.78
N ALA A 107 -0.76 -46.49 -29.14
CA ALA A 107 0.26 -46.16 -28.15
C ALA A 107 0.14 -44.69 -27.73
N PRO A 108 0.22 -44.36 -26.43
CA PRO A 108 0.22 -42.97 -25.99
C PRO A 108 1.46 -42.24 -26.50
N THR A 109 1.33 -40.96 -26.85
CA THR A 109 2.45 -40.10 -27.25
C THR A 109 2.75 -39.08 -26.16
N CYS A 110 3.66 -38.13 -26.39
CA CYS A 110 3.95 -37.07 -25.42
C CYS A 110 2.73 -36.20 -25.09
N THR A 111 1.82 -36.02 -26.06
CA THR A 111 0.68 -35.10 -25.98
C THR A 111 -0.66 -35.79 -26.16
N GLU A 112 -0.71 -36.92 -26.86
CA GLU A 112 -1.95 -37.66 -27.13
C GLU A 112 -2.07 -38.88 -26.24
N LYS A 113 -3.29 -39.12 -25.73
CA LYS A 113 -3.63 -40.33 -24.97
C LYS A 113 -3.58 -41.56 -25.89
N GLY A 114 -3.20 -42.69 -25.33
CA GLY A 114 -3.29 -44.00 -25.96
C GLY A 114 -4.60 -44.71 -25.65
N GLU A 115 -4.74 -45.93 -26.16
CA GLU A 115 -5.93 -46.75 -25.99
C GLU A 115 -5.54 -48.23 -25.90
N THR A 116 -6.13 -48.95 -24.93
CA THR A 116 -6.04 -50.40 -24.80
C THR A 116 -7.42 -51.02 -25.03
N LYS A 117 -7.48 -52.00 -25.93
CA LYS A 117 -8.69 -52.75 -26.26
C LYS A 117 -8.68 -54.11 -25.57
N TYR A 118 -9.78 -54.43 -24.89
CA TYR A 118 -9.99 -55.73 -24.28
C TYR A 118 -11.12 -56.46 -24.98
N ASN A 119 -10.94 -57.77 -25.21
CA ASN A 119 -11.97 -58.64 -25.76
C ASN A 119 -12.46 -59.63 -24.72
N CYS A 120 -13.74 -59.98 -24.77
CA CYS A 120 -14.24 -61.02 -23.89
C CYS A 120 -13.72 -62.41 -24.30
N THR A 121 -13.19 -63.17 -23.36
CA THR A 121 -12.61 -64.51 -23.58
C THR A 121 -13.63 -65.64 -23.52
N ARG A 122 -14.87 -65.37 -23.09
CA ARG A 122 -15.94 -66.37 -23.02
C ARG A 122 -16.44 -66.74 -24.43
N ALA A 123 -16.57 -68.05 -24.69
CA ALA A 123 -16.96 -68.57 -25.99
C ALA A 123 -18.33 -68.04 -26.45
N GLY A 124 -18.41 -67.51 -27.66
CA GLY A 124 -19.65 -66.97 -28.25
C GLY A 124 -19.94 -65.50 -27.91
N CYS A 125 -19.09 -64.83 -27.13
CA CYS A 125 -19.22 -63.41 -26.80
C CYS A 125 -18.25 -62.56 -27.63
N ALA A 126 -18.75 -61.52 -28.31
CA ALA A 126 -17.96 -60.62 -29.15
C ALA A 126 -17.79 -59.21 -28.56
N GLU A 127 -18.16 -59.02 -27.29
CA GLU A 127 -18.09 -57.72 -26.62
C GLU A 127 -16.64 -57.25 -26.44
N MET A 128 -16.42 -55.95 -26.60
CA MET A 128 -15.13 -55.29 -26.40
C MET A 128 -15.27 -54.03 -25.57
N LYS A 129 -14.24 -53.70 -24.79
CA LYS A 129 -14.12 -52.40 -24.12
C LYS A 129 -12.81 -51.71 -24.47
N LEU A 130 -12.83 -50.39 -24.46
CA LEU A 130 -11.67 -49.53 -24.69
C LEU A 130 -11.38 -48.76 -23.41
N GLU A 131 -10.12 -48.74 -22.99
CA GLU A 131 -9.66 -47.93 -21.86
C GLU A 131 -8.57 -46.98 -22.34
N ALA A 132 -8.72 -45.69 -22.01
CA ALA A 132 -7.76 -44.67 -22.37
C ALA A 132 -6.50 -44.78 -21.49
N VAL A 133 -5.34 -44.61 -22.11
CA VAL A 133 -4.04 -44.53 -21.44
C VAL A 133 -3.57 -43.08 -21.49
N GLU A 134 -3.23 -42.49 -20.35
CA GLU A 134 -2.79 -41.09 -20.30
C GLU A 134 -1.56 -40.83 -21.18
N ALA A 135 -1.47 -39.60 -21.71
CA ALA A 135 -0.32 -39.16 -22.48
C ALA A 135 0.96 -39.26 -21.63
N LEU A 136 2.08 -39.55 -22.29
CA LEU A 136 3.34 -39.86 -21.62
C LEU A 136 4.03 -38.64 -21.00
N GLY A 137 3.62 -37.43 -21.41
CA GLY A 137 4.30 -36.18 -21.08
C GLY A 137 5.70 -36.06 -21.72
N HIS A 138 6.26 -34.86 -21.70
CA HIS A 138 7.60 -34.63 -22.23
C HIS A 138 8.68 -35.16 -21.26
N ASN A 139 9.65 -35.89 -21.81
CA ASN A 139 10.90 -36.23 -21.12
C ASN A 139 11.98 -35.24 -21.58
N TRP A 140 12.30 -34.23 -20.77
CA TRP A 140 13.27 -33.19 -21.12
C TRP A 140 14.71 -33.64 -20.86
N ASP A 141 15.65 -33.18 -21.69
CA ASP A 141 17.09 -33.35 -21.43
C ASP A 141 17.60 -32.45 -20.28
N GLU A 142 18.91 -32.47 -20.02
CA GLU A 142 19.53 -31.60 -19.00
C GLU A 142 19.53 -30.10 -19.39
N GLY A 143 19.10 -29.78 -20.61
CA GLY A 143 19.10 -28.47 -21.23
C GLY A 143 20.49 -28.00 -21.65
N THR A 144 20.56 -27.26 -22.75
CA THR A 144 21.79 -26.67 -23.29
C THR A 144 21.72 -25.15 -23.18
N VAL A 145 22.76 -24.51 -22.63
CA VAL A 145 22.88 -23.05 -22.62
C VAL A 145 23.07 -22.57 -24.06
N THR A 146 22.06 -21.92 -24.62
CA THR A 146 22.10 -21.35 -25.99
C THR A 146 22.68 -19.94 -25.97
N THR A 147 22.44 -19.21 -24.89
CA THR A 147 22.99 -17.88 -24.64
C THR A 147 23.46 -17.82 -23.19
N PRO A 148 24.75 -17.64 -22.90
CA PRO A 148 25.21 -17.47 -21.52
C PRO A 148 24.68 -16.15 -20.95
N ALA A 149 24.26 -16.16 -19.69
CA ALA A 149 23.98 -14.91 -18.98
C ALA A 149 25.28 -14.10 -18.83
N THR A 150 25.16 -12.78 -18.86
CA THR A 150 26.22 -11.85 -18.48
C THR A 150 25.91 -11.28 -17.10
N ASP A 151 26.82 -10.43 -16.60
CA ASP A 151 26.61 -9.69 -15.36
C ASP A 151 25.29 -8.90 -15.36
N THR A 152 24.85 -8.37 -16.50
CA THR A 152 23.70 -7.45 -16.59
C THR A 152 22.64 -7.87 -17.61
N SER A 153 22.78 -9.04 -18.24
CA SER A 153 21.83 -9.54 -19.23
C SER A 153 21.55 -11.01 -19.02
N ASN A 154 20.26 -11.35 -19.11
CA ASN A 154 19.82 -12.74 -18.99
C ASN A 154 20.38 -13.61 -20.12
N GLY A 155 20.65 -14.86 -19.80
CA GLY A 155 20.92 -15.93 -20.75
C GLY A 155 19.70 -16.81 -20.99
N GLU A 156 19.87 -17.83 -21.82
CA GLU A 156 18.84 -18.78 -22.19
C GLU A 156 19.37 -20.21 -22.15
N LYS A 157 18.54 -21.12 -21.62
CA LYS A 157 18.78 -22.57 -21.61
C LYS A 157 17.63 -23.27 -22.34
N LEU A 158 17.98 -23.98 -23.42
CA LEU A 158 17.02 -24.72 -24.25
C LEU A 158 16.96 -26.18 -23.82
N PHE A 159 15.75 -26.68 -23.57
CA PHE A 159 15.46 -28.07 -23.28
C PHE A 159 14.80 -28.72 -24.48
N LYS A 160 15.19 -29.95 -24.79
CA LYS A 160 14.61 -30.74 -25.89
C LYS A 160 14.02 -32.03 -25.34
N CYS A 161 12.86 -32.42 -25.87
CA CYS A 161 12.30 -33.72 -25.51
C CYS A 161 13.16 -34.85 -26.08
N GLN A 162 13.50 -35.83 -25.24
CA GLN A 162 14.34 -36.97 -25.59
C GLN A 162 13.53 -38.17 -26.12
N ARG A 163 12.19 -38.08 -26.15
CA ARG A 163 11.34 -39.16 -26.69
C ARG A 163 11.44 -39.16 -28.22
N GLU A 164 11.67 -40.33 -28.80
CA GLU A 164 11.76 -40.48 -30.26
C GLU A 164 10.49 -39.96 -30.96
N GLY A 165 10.66 -39.19 -32.03
CA GLY A 165 9.55 -38.58 -32.78
C GLY A 165 8.93 -37.33 -32.14
N CYS A 166 9.46 -36.82 -31.02
CA CYS A 166 9.00 -35.59 -30.39
C CYS A 166 10.01 -34.44 -30.60
N GLU A 167 9.60 -33.38 -31.28
CA GLU A 167 10.41 -32.18 -31.52
C GLU A 167 10.12 -31.04 -30.53
N ALA A 168 9.36 -31.31 -29.47
CA ALA A 168 9.00 -30.30 -28.49
C ALA A 168 10.24 -29.74 -27.80
N THR A 169 10.26 -28.42 -27.65
CA THR A 169 11.29 -27.69 -26.94
C THR A 169 10.65 -26.73 -25.93
N ARG A 170 11.42 -26.36 -24.91
CA ARG A 170 11.10 -25.24 -24.03
C ARG A 170 12.37 -24.50 -23.66
N THR A 171 12.25 -23.21 -23.38
CA THR A 171 13.38 -22.37 -22.96
C THR A 171 13.17 -21.91 -21.52
N GLU A 172 14.24 -21.90 -20.74
CA GLU A 172 14.29 -21.28 -19.42
C GLU A 172 15.30 -20.13 -19.43
N VAL A 173 14.98 -19.06 -18.72
CA VAL A 173 15.85 -17.88 -18.59
C VAL A 173 16.91 -18.15 -17.53
N ILE A 174 18.17 -17.87 -17.86
CA ILE A 174 19.26 -17.82 -16.88
C ILE A 174 19.36 -16.35 -16.43
N PRO A 175 19.00 -16.01 -15.19
CA PRO A 175 18.99 -14.61 -14.77
C PRO A 175 20.40 -14.00 -14.82
N ALA A 176 20.47 -12.71 -15.13
CA ALA A 176 21.68 -11.92 -14.97
C ALA A 176 22.14 -11.95 -13.51
N LYS A 177 23.45 -11.82 -13.28
CA LYS A 177 24.01 -11.79 -11.92
C LYS A 177 23.58 -10.53 -11.17
N TYR A 178 23.49 -9.39 -11.87
CA TYR A 178 23.07 -8.10 -11.36
C TYR A 178 21.94 -7.54 -12.23
N THR A 179 20.89 -7.02 -11.60
CA THR A 179 19.68 -6.53 -12.28
C THR A 179 19.30 -5.11 -11.88
N TYR A 180 20.22 -4.37 -11.26
CA TYR A 180 19.96 -2.99 -10.84
C TYR A 180 19.62 -2.09 -12.02
N VAL A 181 18.58 -1.28 -11.84
CA VAL A 181 18.16 -0.22 -12.75
C VAL A 181 17.84 1.01 -11.91
N SER A 182 18.54 2.12 -12.17
CA SER A 182 18.35 3.40 -11.46
C SER A 182 16.88 3.83 -11.45
N GLY A 183 16.37 4.25 -10.30
CA GLY A 183 14.99 4.71 -10.09
C GLY A 183 13.92 3.60 -10.12
N GLN A 184 14.31 2.33 -10.18
CA GLN A 184 13.41 1.18 -10.00
C GLN A 184 13.41 0.71 -8.55
N SER A 185 12.98 1.60 -7.66
CA SER A 185 12.96 1.31 -6.23
C SER A 185 11.75 0.48 -5.80
N LYS A 186 11.92 -0.43 -4.83
CA LYS A 186 10.79 -1.10 -4.14
C LYS A 186 9.92 -0.12 -3.34
N TRP A 187 10.44 1.05 -2.99
CA TRP A 187 9.73 2.09 -2.23
C TRP A 187 9.13 3.18 -3.12
N LYS A 188 9.06 2.96 -4.43
CA LYS A 188 8.69 3.98 -5.41
C LYS A 188 7.39 4.71 -5.07
N THR A 189 7.43 6.03 -5.21
CA THR A 189 6.32 6.97 -5.06
C THR A 189 6.57 8.18 -5.98
N ASN A 190 5.69 9.19 -5.92
CA ASN A 190 5.89 10.47 -6.60
C ASN A 190 5.92 11.60 -5.59
N VAL A 191 6.66 12.66 -5.90
CA VAL A 191 6.58 13.95 -5.21
C VAL A 191 5.14 14.46 -5.21
N ILE A 192 4.74 15.05 -4.09
CA ILE A 192 3.42 15.68 -3.95
C ILE A 192 3.54 17.16 -4.33
N SER A 193 2.78 17.58 -5.34
CA SER A 193 2.66 19.00 -5.68
C SER A 193 1.59 19.66 -4.82
N PHE A 194 1.97 20.73 -4.14
CA PHE A 194 1.02 21.54 -3.36
C PHE A 194 0.55 22.75 -4.15
N ALA A 195 -0.69 23.18 -3.88
CA ALA A 195 -1.11 24.51 -4.28
C ALA A 195 -0.24 25.56 -3.56
N PRO A 196 0.13 26.67 -4.23
CA PRO A 196 0.84 27.75 -3.55
C PRO A 196 -0.02 28.30 -2.41
N THR A 197 0.65 28.90 -1.42
CA THR A 197 -0.02 29.63 -0.34
C THR A 197 -0.98 30.65 -0.96
N SER A 198 -2.22 30.67 -0.49
CA SER A 198 -3.24 31.59 -1.00
C SER A 198 -2.77 33.04 -0.91
N GLU A 199 -3.11 33.84 -1.93
CA GLU A 199 -2.71 35.24 -1.98
C GLU A 199 -3.20 36.02 -0.76
N GLY A 200 -2.32 36.89 -0.22
CA GLY A 200 -2.60 37.70 0.97
C GLY A 200 -2.36 36.99 2.31
N ILE A 201 -2.26 35.65 2.33
CA ILE A 201 -1.88 34.93 3.55
C ILE A 201 -0.41 35.23 3.89
N THR A 202 -0.16 35.68 5.11
CA THR A 202 1.18 35.90 5.63
C THR A 202 1.53 34.87 6.70
N TYR A 203 2.81 34.74 7.02
CA TYR A 203 3.26 33.92 8.14
C TYR A 203 4.34 34.62 8.96
N GLU A 204 4.41 34.24 10.22
CA GLU A 204 5.48 34.61 11.14
C GLU A 204 6.06 33.36 11.78
N ILE A 205 7.39 33.35 11.97
CA ILE A 205 8.12 32.23 12.55
C ILE A 205 8.62 32.65 13.93
N SER A 206 8.30 31.82 14.91
CA SER A 206 8.87 31.86 16.25
C SER A 206 9.92 30.76 16.39
N TYR A 207 11.05 31.15 16.96
CA TYR A 207 12.17 30.27 17.28
C TYR A 207 12.26 30.09 18.78
N GLN A 208 12.80 28.97 19.22
CA GLN A 208 13.07 28.70 20.62
C GLN A 208 14.50 28.18 20.78
N ASP A 209 15.16 28.57 21.87
CA ASP A 209 16.45 28.01 22.25
C ASP A 209 16.29 26.81 23.21
N SER A 210 17.39 26.11 23.46
CA SER A 210 17.45 24.98 24.41
C SER A 210 17.06 25.32 25.86
N LYS A 211 16.86 26.61 26.19
CA LYS A 211 16.46 27.11 27.51
C LYS A 211 15.05 27.70 27.50
N GLU A 212 14.28 27.44 26.44
CA GLU A 212 12.90 27.88 26.28
C GLU A 212 12.74 29.40 26.11
N ASN A 213 13.80 30.12 25.74
CA ASN A 213 13.66 31.51 25.31
C ASN A 213 13.08 31.54 23.89
N VAL A 214 12.03 32.33 23.69
CA VAL A 214 11.39 32.51 22.39
C VAL A 214 11.95 33.75 21.69
N TYR A 215 12.22 33.63 20.39
CA TYR A 215 12.76 34.68 19.53
C TYR A 215 11.89 34.83 18.28
N THR A 216 11.65 36.07 17.87
CA THR A 216 11.00 36.41 16.61
C THR A 216 11.95 36.24 15.42
N GLN A 217 11.41 36.09 14.21
CA GLN A 217 12.20 36.10 12.98
C GLN A 217 13.10 37.36 12.87
N GLU A 218 12.60 38.54 13.25
CA GLU A 218 13.38 39.78 13.20
C GLU A 218 14.59 39.74 14.16
N GLU A 219 14.41 39.21 15.37
CA GLU A 219 15.52 39.04 16.33
C GLU A 219 16.56 38.07 15.79
N VAL A 220 16.14 36.93 15.24
CA VAL A 220 17.06 35.93 14.66
C VAL A 220 17.80 36.48 13.45
N ASN A 221 17.12 37.23 12.58
CA ASN A 221 17.75 37.89 11.42
C ASN A 221 18.84 38.90 11.81
N ASN A 222 18.76 39.46 13.02
CA ASN A 222 19.75 40.39 13.56
C ASN A 222 20.92 39.69 14.27
N MET A 223 20.84 38.37 14.52
CA MET A 223 21.93 37.59 15.10
C MET A 223 23.00 37.24 14.06
N ASN A 224 24.25 37.17 14.51
CA ASN A 224 25.32 36.60 13.70
C ASN A 224 25.38 35.07 13.81
N GLN A 225 26.09 34.42 12.88
CA GLN A 225 26.16 32.96 12.80
C GLN A 225 26.71 32.27 14.08
N ALA A 226 27.59 32.96 14.83
CA ALA A 226 28.11 32.42 16.08
C ALA A 226 27.08 32.49 17.22
N GLU A 227 26.24 33.54 17.23
CA GLU A 227 25.12 33.69 18.16
C GLU A 227 24.06 32.62 17.91
N ILE A 228 23.61 32.48 16.67
CA ILE A 228 22.64 31.43 16.24
C ILE A 228 23.12 30.04 16.68
N LYS A 229 24.39 29.72 16.37
CA LYS A 229 24.99 28.42 16.74
C LYS A 229 25.09 28.23 18.26
N SER A 230 25.29 29.32 19.03
CA SER A 230 25.37 29.23 20.49
C SER A 230 24.00 29.05 21.15
N HIS A 231 22.93 29.55 20.53
CA HIS A 231 21.57 29.40 21.04
C HIS A 231 20.98 28.01 20.74
N CYS A 232 21.46 27.34 19.69
CA CYS A 232 20.86 26.09 19.18
C CYS A 232 19.37 26.31 18.89
N LEU A 233 19.06 27.34 18.12
CA LEU A 233 17.68 27.72 17.80
C LEU A 233 17.00 26.62 16.96
N PHE A 234 15.73 26.38 17.24
CA PHE A 234 14.83 25.58 16.42
C PHE A 234 13.50 26.31 16.23
N ILE A 235 12.78 25.99 15.16
CA ILE A 235 11.42 26.53 14.95
C ILE A 235 10.52 25.95 16.04
N SER A 236 9.85 26.81 16.80
CA SER A 236 8.84 26.38 17.77
C SER A 236 7.43 26.47 17.20
N GLN A 237 7.13 27.54 16.44
CA GLN A 237 5.79 27.79 15.91
C GLN A 237 5.83 28.56 14.60
N ILE A 238 5.03 28.14 13.62
CA ILE A 238 4.72 28.90 12.41
C ILE A 238 3.28 29.38 12.51
N THR A 239 3.07 30.69 12.50
CA THR A 239 1.74 31.30 12.61
C THR A 239 1.33 31.88 11.27
N TYR A 240 0.29 31.33 10.64
CA TYR A 240 -0.31 31.85 9.43
C TYR A 240 -1.45 32.80 9.76
N THR A 241 -1.51 33.93 9.06
CA THR A 241 -2.56 34.94 9.23
C THR A 241 -3.41 35.02 7.97
N ILE A 242 -4.71 34.75 8.14
CA ILE A 242 -5.73 35.02 7.13
C ILE A 242 -6.13 36.51 7.27
N PRO A 243 -5.90 37.36 6.25
CA PRO A 243 -6.12 38.79 6.39
C PRO A 243 -7.61 39.14 6.40
N LYS A 244 -7.92 40.37 6.83
CA LYS A 244 -9.29 40.83 7.07
C LYS A 244 -10.17 40.87 5.82
N ASP A 245 -9.57 41.14 4.67
CA ASP A 245 -10.18 41.24 3.36
C ASP A 245 -10.16 39.92 2.57
N TYR A 246 -9.84 38.81 3.24
CA TYR A 246 -9.79 37.50 2.60
C TYR A 246 -11.19 36.90 2.42
N GLU A 247 -11.62 36.76 1.15
CA GLU A 247 -12.95 36.26 0.76
C GLU A 247 -12.90 34.86 0.10
N GLY A 248 -11.75 34.19 0.18
CA GLY A 248 -11.53 32.90 -0.48
C GLY A 248 -12.36 31.76 0.13
N LYS A 249 -12.92 30.87 -0.70
CA LYS A 249 -13.64 29.67 -0.22
C LYS A 249 -12.71 28.63 0.43
N SER A 250 -11.41 28.72 0.17
CA SER A 250 -10.40 27.80 0.68
C SER A 250 -9.09 28.53 0.88
N VAL A 251 -8.43 28.27 2.01
CA VAL A 251 -7.07 28.75 2.29
C VAL A 251 -6.11 27.61 2.04
N ASN A 252 -5.24 27.75 1.04
CA ASN A 252 -4.14 26.80 0.83
C ASN A 252 -2.90 27.31 1.55
N ILE A 253 -2.23 26.42 2.25
CA ILE A 253 -0.98 26.70 2.95
C ILE A 253 0.10 25.80 2.37
N PHE A 254 1.12 26.40 1.76
CA PHE A 254 2.36 25.73 1.43
C PHE A 254 3.39 26.07 2.51
N VAL A 255 3.80 25.06 3.27
CA VAL A 255 4.71 25.23 4.40
C VAL A 255 6.17 25.36 3.94
N GLY A 256 6.47 24.92 2.71
CA GLY A 256 7.82 24.96 2.16
C GLY A 256 8.48 26.32 2.25
N ASP A 257 7.76 27.42 2.01
CA ASP A 257 8.32 28.78 2.10
C ASP A 257 8.78 29.12 3.52
N ALA A 258 7.97 28.81 4.53
CA ALA A 258 8.30 29.10 5.93
C ALA A 258 9.46 28.21 6.43
N ILE A 259 9.45 26.93 6.08
CA ILE A 259 10.55 26.01 6.42
C ILE A 259 11.85 26.45 5.69
N ASN A 260 11.75 26.88 4.43
CA ASN A 260 12.85 27.47 3.62
C ASN A 260 13.48 28.68 4.30
N ASP A 261 12.68 29.63 4.76
CA ASP A 261 13.18 30.84 5.40
C ASP A 261 13.85 30.56 6.75
N ALA A 262 13.39 29.53 7.47
CA ALA A 262 13.90 29.19 8.80
C ALA A 262 15.07 28.22 8.85
N ALA A 263 15.28 27.39 7.83
CA ALA A 263 16.27 26.31 7.88
C ALA A 263 17.72 26.77 8.07
N ASN A 264 18.05 28.02 7.70
CA ASN A 264 19.38 28.60 7.91
C ASN A 264 19.82 28.64 9.40
N TYR A 265 18.87 28.46 10.32
CA TYR A 265 19.08 28.59 11.75
C TYR A 265 18.92 27.27 12.52
N MET A 266 18.52 26.19 11.85
CA MET A 266 18.13 24.93 12.49
C MET A 266 19.33 23.97 12.65
N LEU A 267 19.61 23.57 13.88
CA LEU A 267 20.50 22.45 14.19
C LEU A 267 19.67 21.32 14.78
N TYR A 268 19.29 20.36 13.94
CA TYR A 268 18.63 19.14 14.39
C TYR A 268 19.63 17.98 14.35
N VAL A 269 19.98 17.47 15.53
CA VAL A 269 20.71 16.21 15.59
C VAL A 269 19.72 15.05 15.78
N PRO A 270 19.80 13.97 15.01
CA PRO A 270 19.00 12.78 15.27
C PRO A 270 19.17 12.30 16.70
N GLY A 271 18.03 12.09 17.36
CA GLY A 271 17.96 12.05 18.82
C GLY A 271 17.07 13.16 19.37
N ASP A 272 17.00 14.29 18.68
CA ASP A 272 16.12 15.39 19.03
C ASP A 272 14.73 15.16 18.43
N ALA A 273 13.71 15.32 19.25
CA ALA A 273 12.36 15.62 18.80
C ALA A 273 12.14 17.10 19.13
N ALA A 274 11.89 17.91 18.10
CA ALA A 274 11.36 19.24 18.32
C ALA A 274 10.00 19.33 17.60
N PRO A 275 8.94 19.70 18.32
CA PRO A 275 7.66 19.91 17.67
C PRO A 275 7.70 21.21 16.87
N ILE A 276 7.21 21.18 15.64
CA ILE A 276 6.88 22.39 14.90
C ILE A 276 5.40 22.63 15.08
N GLN A 277 5.01 23.57 15.96
CA GLN A 277 3.62 23.94 16.12
C GLN A 277 3.15 24.78 14.94
N PHE A 278 1.87 24.65 14.60
CA PHE A 278 1.23 25.47 13.59
C PHE A 278 0.10 26.24 14.23
N ALA A 279 -0.03 27.51 13.85
CA ALA A 279 -1.12 28.34 14.33
C ALA A 279 -1.80 29.07 13.18
N ILE A 280 -3.11 29.22 13.30
CA ILE A 280 -3.92 30.04 12.40
C ILE A 280 -4.46 31.24 13.18
N VAL A 281 -4.25 32.43 12.64
CA VAL A 281 -4.93 33.66 13.05
C VAL A 281 -5.91 34.02 11.95
N ASN A 282 -7.20 33.96 12.25
CA ASN A 282 -8.25 34.32 11.29
C ASN A 282 -8.76 35.74 11.55
N LEU A 283 -8.34 36.70 10.72
CA LEU A 283 -8.83 38.09 10.79
C LEU A 283 -9.96 38.36 9.80
N SER A 284 -10.30 37.38 8.95
CA SER A 284 -11.34 37.53 7.93
C SER A 284 -12.75 37.56 8.55
N SER A 285 -13.73 37.84 7.70
CA SER A 285 -15.16 37.80 8.00
C SER A 285 -15.76 36.39 8.01
N HIS A 286 -14.96 35.36 7.73
CA HIS A 286 -15.44 34.02 7.43
C HIS A 286 -14.87 32.96 8.37
N ASP A 287 -15.68 31.97 8.69
CA ASP A 287 -15.27 30.79 9.47
C ASP A 287 -14.59 29.75 8.55
N TYR A 288 -13.56 29.07 9.05
CA TYR A 288 -12.86 28.00 8.33
C TYR A 288 -12.72 26.74 9.18
N ALA A 289 -12.48 25.60 8.54
CA ALA A 289 -12.07 24.37 9.20
C ALA A 289 -11.03 23.63 8.37
N TYR A 290 -10.27 22.74 9.00
CA TYR A 290 -9.33 21.88 8.31
C TYR A 290 -10.03 20.99 7.27
N LYS A 291 -9.52 21.01 6.03
CA LYS A 291 -9.95 20.07 5.00
C LYS A 291 -9.32 18.70 5.26
N LYS A 292 -10.11 17.78 5.80
CA LYS A 292 -9.66 16.40 6.07
C LYS A 292 -9.03 15.76 4.82
N GLY A 293 -7.86 15.14 5.00
CA GLY A 293 -7.08 14.51 3.94
C GLY A 293 -6.26 15.50 3.08
N SER A 294 -6.24 16.79 3.43
CA SER A 294 -5.43 17.78 2.69
C SER A 294 -3.98 17.88 3.17
N PHE A 295 -3.70 17.54 4.43
CA PHE A 295 -2.34 17.58 4.95
C PHE A 295 -1.50 16.48 4.32
N ALA A 296 -0.39 16.88 3.72
CA ALA A 296 0.61 15.96 3.20
C ALA A 296 2.02 16.50 3.43
N VAL A 297 2.97 15.57 3.41
CA VAL A 297 4.40 15.81 3.50
C VAL A 297 5.10 15.07 2.37
N THR A 298 6.15 15.67 1.81
CA THR A 298 6.94 15.09 0.72
C THR A 298 8.40 15.53 0.84
N THR A 299 9.28 14.85 0.11
CA THR A 299 10.62 15.37 -0.20
C THR A 299 10.51 16.71 -0.93
N GLU A 300 11.53 17.54 -0.81
CA GLU A 300 11.58 18.82 -1.50
C GLU A 300 11.64 18.66 -3.02
N GLU A 301 11.14 19.65 -3.75
CA GLU A 301 11.33 19.72 -5.19
C GLU A 301 12.73 20.27 -5.51
N TYR A 302 13.64 19.39 -5.96
CA TYR A 302 15.06 19.76 -6.12
C TYR A 302 15.34 20.53 -7.42
N GLN A 303 14.44 20.48 -8.40
CA GLN A 303 14.66 21.13 -9.71
C GLN A 303 14.91 22.64 -9.56
N GLN A 304 14.14 23.31 -8.70
CA GLN A 304 14.34 24.72 -8.40
C GLN A 304 15.71 25.04 -7.78
N TYR A 305 16.35 24.08 -7.09
CA TYR A 305 17.68 24.26 -6.51
C TYR A 305 18.77 24.09 -7.57
N PHE A 306 18.55 23.19 -8.53
CA PHE A 306 19.42 23.04 -9.69
C PHE A 306 19.39 24.29 -10.58
N ASP A 307 18.20 24.81 -10.87
CA ASP A 307 18.01 26.00 -11.72
C ASP A 307 18.69 27.24 -11.13
N LYS A 308 18.75 27.33 -9.80
CA LYS A 308 19.42 28.42 -9.07
C LYS A 308 20.90 28.15 -8.80
N GLY A 309 21.41 26.96 -9.16
CA GLY A 309 22.80 26.55 -8.96
C GLY A 309 23.18 26.31 -7.51
N TRP A 310 22.20 26.02 -6.65
CA TRP A 310 22.41 25.79 -5.22
C TRP A 310 22.67 24.34 -4.87
N ALA A 311 22.25 23.42 -5.72
CA ALA A 311 22.48 22.00 -5.57
C ALA A 311 23.06 21.42 -6.85
N THR A 312 23.78 20.31 -6.74
CA THR A 312 24.43 19.67 -7.88
C THR A 312 23.57 18.50 -8.37
N PRO A 313 23.02 18.53 -9.60
CA PRO A 313 22.22 17.43 -10.14
C PRO A 313 23.08 16.18 -10.39
N THR A 314 22.47 14.99 -10.33
CA THR A 314 23.14 13.71 -10.56
C THR A 314 22.28 12.75 -11.38
N ASP A 315 22.87 11.69 -11.91
CA ASP A 315 22.12 10.63 -12.62
C ASP A 315 21.50 9.58 -11.67
N THR A 316 21.53 9.85 -10.35
CA THR A 316 20.98 8.95 -9.32
C THR A 316 19.55 9.36 -9.03
N ILE A 317 18.61 8.42 -9.16
CA ILE A 317 17.18 8.71 -9.08
C ILE A 317 16.62 8.16 -7.77
N GLY A 318 15.95 9.02 -6.99
CA GLY A 318 15.34 8.63 -5.72
C GLY A 318 14.06 7.82 -5.89
N PHE A 319 13.58 7.24 -4.79
CA PHE A 319 12.29 6.56 -4.71
C PHE A 319 11.11 7.46 -5.11
N ASP A 320 11.26 8.77 -5.00
CA ASP A 320 10.29 9.81 -5.37
C ASP A 320 10.34 10.21 -6.85
N GLY A 321 11.23 9.60 -7.63
CA GLY A 321 11.41 9.84 -9.06
C GLY A 321 12.28 11.06 -9.41
N GLN A 322 12.87 11.73 -8.42
CA GLN A 322 13.71 12.91 -8.65
C GLN A 322 15.19 12.56 -8.81
N SER A 323 15.94 13.41 -9.53
CA SER A 323 17.41 13.41 -9.44
C SER A 323 17.82 13.81 -8.03
N ILE A 324 18.50 12.91 -7.33
CA ILE A 324 19.02 13.18 -5.99
C ILE A 324 20.19 14.17 -6.12
N PRO A 325 20.18 15.30 -5.39
CA PRO A 325 21.32 16.19 -5.38
C PRO A 325 22.56 15.54 -4.77
N ARG A 326 23.74 15.88 -5.28
CA ARG A 326 25.03 15.36 -4.76
C ARG A 326 25.18 15.60 -3.26
N GLU A 327 24.65 16.71 -2.77
CA GLU A 327 24.74 17.13 -1.40
C GLU A 327 23.92 16.22 -0.46
N TYR A 328 22.85 15.63 -0.98
CA TYR A 328 21.99 14.67 -0.28
C TYR A 328 22.58 13.25 -0.21
N PHE A 329 23.68 13.00 -0.92
CA PHE A 329 24.35 11.70 -0.80
C PHE A 329 24.85 11.49 0.62
N SER A 330 24.67 10.27 1.13
CA SER A 330 25.27 9.87 2.40
C SER A 330 26.79 9.87 2.29
N TYR A 331 27.45 10.16 3.40
CA TYR A 331 28.90 9.92 3.50
C TYR A 331 29.16 8.41 3.52
N ARG A 332 30.23 7.98 2.85
CA ARG A 332 30.62 6.58 2.81
C ARG A 332 31.05 6.13 4.21
N SER A 333 30.48 5.03 4.68
CA SER A 333 30.76 4.44 5.98
C SER A 333 31.67 3.22 5.85
N GLY A 334 32.58 3.05 6.81
CA GLY A 334 33.30 1.80 6.98
C GLY A 334 32.35 0.71 7.47
N ASN A 335 32.11 -0.32 6.66
CA ASN A 335 31.22 -1.43 7.01
C ASN A 335 31.93 -2.78 6.97
N TRP A 336 31.25 -3.85 7.38
CA TRP A 336 31.86 -5.18 7.47
C TRP A 336 32.23 -5.79 6.10
N ALA A 337 31.57 -5.37 5.02
CA ALA A 337 32.00 -5.75 3.67
C ALA A 337 33.35 -5.10 3.36
N ILE A 338 33.49 -3.79 3.56
CA ILE A 338 34.79 -3.10 3.41
C ILE A 338 35.85 -3.69 4.36
N ALA A 339 35.49 -4.03 5.60
CA ALA A 339 36.41 -4.66 6.53
C ALA A 339 36.96 -5.98 5.97
N LYS A 340 36.09 -6.84 5.41
CA LYS A 340 36.50 -8.09 4.75
C LYS A 340 37.39 -7.81 3.53
N LEU A 341 37.08 -6.78 2.74
CA LEU A 341 37.88 -6.39 1.57
C LEU A 341 39.33 -6.01 1.92
N TYR A 342 39.54 -5.38 3.08
CA TYR A 342 40.85 -4.97 3.58
C TYR A 342 41.49 -5.95 4.57
N ASP A 343 40.90 -7.13 4.79
CA ASP A 343 41.31 -8.07 5.84
C ASP A 343 41.40 -7.41 7.23
N ALA A 344 40.52 -6.45 7.52
CA ALA A 344 40.49 -5.71 8.77
C ALA A 344 39.75 -6.50 9.87
N PHE A 345 40.36 -6.63 11.04
CA PHE A 345 39.81 -7.37 12.19
C PHE A 345 38.69 -6.61 12.94
N SER A 346 38.49 -5.32 12.67
CA SER A 346 37.43 -4.50 13.26
C SER A 346 37.10 -3.30 12.39
N LEU A 347 35.88 -2.76 12.52
CA LEU A 347 35.45 -1.55 11.80
C LEU A 347 36.32 -0.32 12.12
N GLY A 348 36.79 -0.19 13.37
CA GLY A 348 37.67 0.91 13.78
C GLY A 348 39.09 0.86 13.19
N SER A 349 39.45 -0.24 12.52
CA SER A 349 40.74 -0.36 11.81
C SER A 349 40.70 0.20 10.40
N ILE A 350 39.51 0.48 9.86
CA ILE A 350 39.31 1.11 8.55
C ILE A 350 39.58 2.61 8.68
N LYS A 351 40.46 3.15 7.85
CA LYS A 351 40.81 4.57 7.85
C LYS A 351 39.98 5.34 6.84
N SER A 352 39.66 6.61 7.14
CA SER A 352 39.00 7.54 6.19
C SER A 352 39.71 7.58 4.82
N SER A 353 41.05 7.54 4.81
CA SER A 353 41.84 7.55 3.58
C SER A 353 41.63 6.31 2.69
N GLN A 354 41.19 5.18 3.26
CA GLN A 354 40.86 3.96 2.51
C GLN A 354 39.45 4.00 1.92
N LEU A 355 38.61 4.91 2.38
CA LEU A 355 37.22 5.06 1.94
C LEU A 355 37.08 6.09 0.81
N THR A 356 38.17 6.60 0.25
CA THR A 356 38.13 7.45 -0.94
C THR A 356 37.84 6.62 -2.18
N ASP A 357 37.25 7.23 -3.21
CA ASP A 357 36.98 6.54 -4.49
C ASP A 357 38.25 5.94 -5.10
N GLU A 358 39.37 6.63 -4.96
CA GLU A 358 40.67 6.19 -5.48
C GLU A 358 41.18 4.93 -4.76
N GLU A 359 41.27 4.95 -3.43
CA GLU A 359 41.89 3.85 -2.68
C GLU A 359 40.96 2.64 -2.56
N LEU A 360 39.65 2.87 -2.37
CA LEU A 360 38.66 1.78 -2.37
C LEU A 360 38.52 1.18 -3.77
N GLY A 361 38.51 2.03 -4.80
CA GLY A 361 38.45 1.59 -6.20
C GLY A 361 39.63 0.69 -6.57
N LYS A 362 40.87 1.07 -6.22
CA LYS A 362 42.05 0.21 -6.42
C LYS A 362 41.89 -1.15 -5.72
N LYS A 363 41.39 -1.14 -4.48
CA LYS A 363 41.20 -2.36 -3.69
C LYS A 363 40.14 -3.28 -4.29
N LEU A 364 39.06 -2.73 -4.84
CA LEU A 364 38.03 -3.47 -5.56
C LEU A 364 38.60 -4.12 -6.82
N VAL A 365 39.43 -3.42 -7.59
CA VAL A 365 40.12 -3.99 -8.76
C VAL A 365 41.03 -5.16 -8.36
N GLU A 366 41.79 -5.05 -7.28
CA GLU A 366 42.59 -6.17 -6.73
C GLU A 366 41.74 -7.39 -6.38
N ALA A 367 40.48 -7.17 -5.98
CA ALA A 367 39.53 -8.21 -5.62
C ALA A 367 38.71 -8.75 -6.81
N GLY A 368 38.99 -8.30 -8.05
CA GLY A 368 38.35 -8.78 -9.28
C GLY A 368 37.18 -7.94 -9.80
N TYR A 369 36.97 -6.74 -9.24
CA TYR A 369 35.92 -5.81 -9.69
C TYR A 369 36.54 -4.74 -10.59
N GLU A 370 36.54 -5.01 -11.90
CA GLU A 370 37.37 -4.31 -12.89
C GLU A 370 37.09 -2.80 -13.01
N ASN A 371 35.86 -2.34 -12.73
CA ASN A 371 35.48 -0.93 -12.81
C ASN A 371 35.72 -0.16 -11.50
N GLY A 372 36.40 -0.78 -10.51
CA GLY A 372 36.73 -0.17 -9.24
C GLY A 372 35.49 0.31 -8.49
N ILE A 373 35.44 1.61 -8.13
CA ILE A 373 34.35 2.15 -7.31
C ILE A 373 32.96 2.01 -7.94
N ALA A 374 32.87 1.97 -9.29
CA ALA A 374 31.61 1.75 -9.99
C ALA A 374 31.02 0.36 -9.74
N ASP A 375 31.86 -0.61 -9.36
CA ASP A 375 31.45 -1.98 -9.02
C ASP A 375 31.26 -2.20 -7.50
N LEU A 376 31.30 -1.15 -6.67
CA LEU A 376 31.14 -1.27 -5.22
C LEU A 376 29.82 -1.96 -4.82
N HIS A 377 28.71 -1.65 -5.50
CA HIS A 377 27.43 -2.32 -5.26
C HIS A 377 27.49 -3.83 -5.53
N LYS A 378 28.20 -4.24 -6.59
CA LYS A 378 28.41 -5.66 -6.92
C LYS A 378 29.17 -6.37 -5.81
N TYR A 379 30.23 -5.73 -5.30
CA TYR A 379 30.99 -6.27 -4.18
C TYR A 379 30.14 -6.43 -2.92
N TYR A 380 29.35 -5.41 -2.58
CA TYR A 380 28.43 -5.49 -1.45
C TYR A 380 27.40 -6.61 -1.63
N LEU A 381 26.81 -6.73 -2.81
CA LEU A 381 25.82 -7.77 -3.09
C LEU A 381 26.44 -9.17 -2.97
N ASP A 382 27.61 -9.39 -3.58
CA ASP A 382 28.35 -10.66 -3.49
C ASP A 382 28.71 -10.99 -2.04
N TYR A 383 29.16 -10.00 -1.26
CA TYR A 383 29.46 -10.16 0.16
C TYR A 383 28.24 -10.62 0.95
N TYR A 384 27.10 -9.96 0.79
CA TYR A 384 25.89 -10.28 1.55
C TYR A 384 25.24 -11.59 1.08
N ASN A 385 25.31 -11.90 -0.22
CA ASN A 385 24.89 -13.18 -0.76
C ASN A 385 25.68 -14.35 -0.14
N ASP A 386 27.01 -14.24 -0.08
CA ASP A 386 27.90 -15.21 0.58
C ASP A 386 27.61 -15.32 2.09
N LYS A 387 27.47 -14.17 2.77
CA LYS A 387 27.18 -14.11 4.21
C LYS A 387 25.86 -14.78 4.58
N ASN A 388 24.83 -14.59 3.75
CA ASN A 388 23.46 -14.97 4.08
C ASN A 388 22.97 -16.23 3.34
N ASP A 389 23.80 -16.86 2.50
CA ASP A 389 23.42 -17.97 1.60
C ASP A 389 22.20 -17.60 0.73
N THR A 390 22.31 -16.46 0.05
CA THR A 390 21.25 -15.89 -0.80
C THR A 390 21.73 -15.64 -2.23
N SER A 391 20.80 -15.36 -3.14
CA SER A 391 21.07 -15.13 -4.56
C SER A 391 20.39 -13.86 -5.06
N TYR A 392 20.50 -12.79 -4.29
CA TYR A 392 19.98 -11.47 -4.69
C TYR A 392 20.77 -10.90 -5.86
N THR A 393 20.09 -10.15 -6.70
CA THR A 393 20.63 -9.53 -7.94
C THR A 393 20.65 -8.01 -7.88
N ALA A 394 20.18 -7.39 -6.79
CA ALA A 394 20.28 -5.96 -6.51
C ALA A 394 20.32 -5.71 -4.99
N LEU A 395 20.96 -4.64 -4.54
CA LEU A 395 21.11 -4.33 -3.11
C LEU A 395 19.77 -4.04 -2.42
N GLU A 396 18.77 -3.49 -3.13
CA GLU A 396 17.44 -3.23 -2.54
C GLU A 396 16.71 -4.52 -2.10
N GLN A 397 17.11 -5.68 -2.61
CA GLN A 397 16.55 -6.98 -2.21
C GLN A 397 17.11 -7.47 -0.87
N LEU A 398 18.18 -6.84 -0.35
CA LEU A 398 18.71 -7.17 0.95
C LEU A 398 17.65 -6.92 2.04
N PRO A 399 17.64 -7.73 3.12
CA PRO A 399 16.81 -7.45 4.28
C PRO A 399 17.15 -6.08 4.88
N ASP A 400 16.16 -5.37 5.39
CA ASP A 400 16.33 -4.00 5.92
C ASP A 400 17.40 -3.93 7.02
N LYS A 401 17.58 -4.98 7.82
CA LYS A 401 18.66 -5.08 8.82
C LYS A 401 20.07 -5.06 8.22
N ASP A 402 20.27 -5.72 7.07
CA ASP A 402 21.56 -5.71 6.40
C ASP A 402 21.80 -4.36 5.70
N ILE A 403 20.75 -3.74 5.16
CA ILE A 403 20.81 -2.36 4.65
C ILE A 403 21.14 -1.40 5.80
N ALA A 404 20.47 -1.50 6.94
CA ALA A 404 20.76 -0.72 8.15
C ALA A 404 22.21 -0.86 8.58
N THR A 405 22.73 -2.10 8.58
CA THR A 405 24.13 -2.38 8.90
C THR A 405 25.06 -1.75 7.86
N LEU A 406 24.74 -1.82 6.57
CA LEU A 406 25.52 -1.19 5.51
C LEU A 406 25.57 0.33 5.67
N VAL A 407 24.43 0.96 5.96
CA VAL A 407 24.28 2.42 6.09
C VAL A 407 24.96 2.91 7.36
N THR A 408 24.68 2.27 8.50
CA THR A 408 24.91 2.82 9.84
C THR A 408 26.09 2.19 10.60
N SER A 409 26.94 1.39 9.96
CA SER A 409 28.10 0.78 10.63
C SER A 409 29.36 1.62 10.56
N GLY A 410 30.22 1.44 11.57
CA GLY A 410 31.64 1.84 11.58
C GLY A 410 31.90 3.33 11.44
N TYR A 411 33.10 3.69 10.98
CA TYR A 411 33.57 5.07 10.94
C TYR A 411 33.16 5.76 9.62
N THR A 412 32.60 6.96 9.70
CA THR A 412 32.18 7.77 8.54
C THR A 412 33.38 8.47 7.90
N ALA A 413 33.55 8.35 6.58
CA ALA A 413 34.56 9.10 5.83
C ALA A 413 34.10 10.52 5.53
N ASP A 414 35.02 11.40 5.16
CA ASP A 414 34.71 12.72 4.59
C ASP A 414 34.29 12.65 3.11
N THR A 415 34.19 11.44 2.55
CA THR A 415 33.85 11.20 1.14
C THR A 415 32.37 10.85 1.00
N LYS A 416 31.64 11.60 0.16
CA LYS A 416 30.25 11.28 -0.24
C LYS A 416 30.24 10.00 -1.08
N GLU A 417 29.27 9.13 -0.87
CA GLU A 417 29.11 7.93 -1.69
C GLU A 417 28.86 8.32 -3.15
N THR A 418 29.56 7.66 -4.08
CA THR A 418 29.57 8.00 -5.51
C THR A 418 29.05 6.87 -6.37
N ASN A 419 28.99 5.64 -5.83
CA ASN A 419 28.35 4.53 -6.50
C ASN A 419 26.84 4.77 -6.58
N ILE A 420 26.28 4.79 -7.79
CA ILE A 420 24.88 5.17 -8.04
C ILE A 420 23.91 4.29 -7.25
N GLU A 421 24.01 2.96 -7.34
CA GLU A 421 23.10 2.05 -6.64
C GLU A 421 23.22 2.17 -5.13
N VAL A 422 24.44 2.33 -4.61
CA VAL A 422 24.63 2.52 -3.16
C VAL A 422 24.02 3.86 -2.73
N SER A 423 24.32 4.96 -3.42
CA SER A 423 23.74 6.28 -3.10
C SER A 423 22.22 6.30 -3.17
N GLU A 424 21.63 5.66 -4.20
CA GLU A 424 20.18 5.50 -4.35
C GLU A 424 19.60 4.71 -3.17
N LEU A 425 20.14 3.52 -2.87
CA LEU A 425 19.71 2.69 -1.75
C LEU A 425 19.76 3.45 -0.43
N LEU A 426 20.85 4.19 -0.16
CA LEU A 426 21.01 4.93 1.09
C LEU A 426 19.99 6.06 1.23
N TYR A 427 19.72 6.82 0.16
CA TYR A 427 18.70 7.87 0.13
C TYR A 427 17.29 7.28 0.32
N ASN A 428 16.98 6.23 -0.43
CA ASN A 428 15.68 5.56 -0.36
C ASN A 428 15.45 4.98 1.03
N TYR A 429 16.45 4.29 1.60
CA TYR A 429 16.38 3.73 2.95
C TYR A 429 16.19 4.83 4.00
N TYR A 430 16.89 5.97 3.87
CA TYR A 430 16.75 7.10 4.80
C TYR A 430 15.30 7.57 4.94
N TYR A 431 14.62 7.91 3.83
CA TYR A 431 13.24 8.42 3.87
C TYR A 431 12.18 7.34 4.15
N ASN A 432 12.51 6.06 3.99
CA ASN A 432 11.56 4.96 4.17
C ASN A 432 11.71 4.18 5.49
N HIS A 433 12.81 4.40 6.22
CA HIS A 433 13.09 3.66 7.46
C HIS A 433 13.77 4.47 8.56
N LEU A 434 14.38 5.62 8.26
CA LEU A 434 15.07 6.43 9.27
C LEU A 434 14.29 7.69 9.58
N TYR A 435 13.75 8.38 8.59
CA TYR A 435 13.15 9.68 8.77
C TYR A 435 11.63 9.60 8.91
N SER A 436 11.17 9.77 10.14
CA SER A 436 9.76 9.68 10.52
C SER A 436 9.21 11.05 10.94
N LEU A 437 7.98 11.36 10.53
CA LEU A 437 7.20 12.47 11.06
C LEU A 437 5.96 11.89 11.75
N ALA A 438 5.70 12.31 12.99
CA ALA A 438 4.55 11.84 13.76
C ALA A 438 3.85 13.01 14.46
N PRO A 439 2.51 13.00 14.61
CA PRO A 439 1.81 13.98 15.45
C PRO A 439 2.42 14.00 16.86
N VAL A 440 2.54 15.19 17.47
CA VAL A 440 3.19 15.35 18.81
C VAL A 440 2.60 14.39 19.85
N GLU A 441 1.27 14.24 19.87
CA GLU A 441 0.55 13.36 20.79
C GLU A 441 0.91 11.85 20.67
N THR A 442 1.53 11.45 19.55
CA THR A 442 1.99 10.08 19.32
C THR A 442 3.16 9.73 20.23
N GLY A 443 4.01 10.71 20.55
CA GLY A 443 5.33 10.48 21.11
C GLY A 443 6.24 9.68 20.17
N TYR A 444 7.25 9.01 20.74
CA TYR A 444 8.24 8.27 19.96
C TYR A 444 7.61 7.13 19.12
N PRO A 445 7.67 7.18 17.77
CA PRO A 445 6.97 6.22 16.91
C PRO A 445 7.61 4.83 16.87
N GLY A 446 8.81 4.64 17.45
CA GLY A 446 9.58 3.41 17.38
C GLY A 446 10.46 3.34 16.13
N ASN A 447 11.61 2.66 16.21
CA ASN A 447 12.60 2.56 15.12
C ASN A 447 12.30 1.49 14.06
N THR A 448 11.22 0.71 14.22
CA THR A 448 10.81 -0.35 13.28
C THR A 448 9.46 -0.08 12.66
N ASN A 449 8.79 1.00 13.06
CA ASN A 449 7.47 1.35 12.57
C ASN A 449 7.58 2.28 11.37
N ASN A 450 7.37 1.74 10.17
CA ASN A 450 7.48 2.51 8.95
C ASN A 450 6.23 3.36 8.65
N ASP A 451 5.13 3.21 9.40
CA ASP A 451 3.88 3.94 9.17
C ASP A 451 4.05 5.46 9.29
N TYR A 452 5.04 5.89 10.08
CA TYR A 452 5.38 7.30 10.30
C TYR A 452 6.50 7.81 9.39
N THR A 453 7.06 6.96 8.53
CA THR A 453 8.18 7.36 7.66
C THR A 453 7.71 8.28 6.55
N MET A 454 8.56 9.23 6.16
CA MET A 454 8.26 10.17 5.08
C MET A 454 7.79 9.48 3.79
N GLY A 455 8.49 8.40 3.39
CA GLY A 455 8.11 7.65 2.19
C GLY A 455 6.74 6.98 2.31
N GLU A 456 6.34 6.53 3.50
CA GLU A 456 5.01 5.94 3.72
C GLU A 456 3.91 7.01 3.72
N HIS A 457 4.16 8.18 4.33
CA HIS A 457 3.25 9.34 4.22
C HIS A 457 2.99 9.71 2.76
N MET A 458 4.04 9.78 1.94
CA MET A 458 3.94 10.09 0.51
C MET A 458 3.12 9.03 -0.24
N ARG A 459 3.37 7.75 0.00
CA ARG A 459 2.61 6.65 -0.63
C ARG A 459 1.15 6.64 -0.20
N ASN A 460 0.86 6.89 1.07
CA ASN A 460 -0.49 6.94 1.60
C ASN A 460 -1.28 8.07 0.94
N TYR A 461 -0.71 9.26 0.84
CA TYR A 461 -1.34 10.39 0.14
C TYR A 461 -1.61 10.07 -1.33
N ASN A 462 -0.60 9.58 -2.07
CA ASN A 462 -0.75 9.22 -3.49
C ASN A 462 -1.78 8.08 -3.73
N SER A 463 -2.06 7.28 -2.70
CA SER A 463 -3.05 6.20 -2.75
C SER A 463 -4.44 6.63 -2.24
N GLY A 464 -4.62 7.89 -1.84
CA GLY A 464 -5.87 8.41 -1.28
C GLY A 464 -6.21 7.85 0.11
N LYS A 465 -5.22 7.32 0.84
CA LYS A 465 -5.41 6.88 2.23
C LYS A 465 -5.42 8.10 3.16
N PRO A 466 -6.24 8.09 4.22
CA PRO A 466 -6.24 9.17 5.21
C PRO A 466 -4.87 9.38 5.84
N SER A 467 -4.55 10.64 6.14
CA SER A 467 -3.31 11.02 6.80
C SER A 467 -3.36 10.65 8.28
N LEU A 468 -2.24 10.18 8.85
CA LEU A 468 -2.15 9.94 10.30
C LEU A 468 -2.26 11.25 11.11
N PHE A 469 -2.01 12.39 10.46
CA PHE A 469 -2.17 13.71 11.05
C PHE A 469 -3.62 14.22 11.04
N ASP A 470 -4.50 13.63 10.22
CA ASP A 470 -5.87 14.14 10.04
C ASP A 470 -6.65 14.22 11.35
N GLY A 471 -6.47 13.24 12.24
CA GLY A 471 -7.13 13.20 13.54
C GLY A 471 -6.74 14.40 14.41
N SER A 472 -5.45 14.52 14.69
CA SER A 472 -4.85 15.60 15.48
C SER A 472 -5.21 16.99 14.93
N ILE A 473 -5.07 17.20 13.62
CA ILE A 473 -5.37 18.50 13.00
C ILE A 473 -6.88 18.80 13.09
N SER A 474 -7.74 17.82 12.83
CA SER A 474 -9.20 18.04 12.88
C SER A 474 -9.67 18.38 14.30
N GLU A 475 -9.03 17.82 15.33
CA GLU A 475 -9.33 18.14 16.72
C GLU A 475 -8.91 19.59 17.06
N SER A 476 -7.75 20.04 16.59
CA SER A 476 -7.28 21.41 16.81
C SER A 476 -8.03 22.46 15.97
N TRP A 477 -8.43 22.11 14.75
CA TRP A 477 -8.94 23.05 13.73
C TRP A 477 -10.31 22.63 13.16
N SER A 478 -11.22 22.15 14.02
CA SER A 478 -12.60 21.86 13.63
C SER A 478 -13.44 23.11 13.38
N ASP A 479 -13.09 24.21 14.04
CA ASP A 479 -13.80 25.50 13.94
C ASP A 479 -12.83 26.67 14.18
N ILE A 480 -12.38 27.28 13.09
CA ILE A 480 -11.53 28.47 13.05
C ILE A 480 -12.45 29.67 12.79
N ALA A 481 -13.12 30.13 13.84
CA ALA A 481 -14.08 31.21 13.76
C ALA A 481 -13.46 32.54 13.30
N ALA A 482 -14.27 33.34 12.62
CA ALA A 482 -13.97 34.70 12.20
C ALA A 482 -13.72 35.62 13.40
N SER A 483 -12.80 36.57 13.25
CA SER A 483 -12.58 37.60 14.26
C SER A 483 -13.62 38.72 14.14
N SER A 484 -14.68 38.62 14.95
CA SER A 484 -15.78 39.60 14.96
C SER A 484 -15.41 41.01 15.45
N ASP A 485 -14.26 41.18 16.14
CA ASP A 485 -13.81 42.44 16.72
C ASP A 485 -12.37 42.85 16.33
N GLY A 486 -11.74 42.11 15.41
CA GLY A 486 -10.35 42.31 15.02
C GLY A 486 -9.33 41.86 16.07
N LYS A 487 -9.74 41.16 17.15
CA LYS A 487 -8.80 40.49 18.05
C LYS A 487 -8.34 39.16 17.44
N SER A 488 -7.03 38.93 17.46
CA SER A 488 -6.44 37.68 16.98
C SER A 488 -6.75 36.54 17.97
N ILE A 489 -7.78 35.75 17.69
CA ILE A 489 -7.86 34.41 18.26
C ILE A 489 -6.85 33.55 17.47
N THR A 490 -5.95 32.91 18.20
CA THR A 490 -4.92 32.04 17.63
C THR A 490 -5.35 30.59 17.86
N TYR A 491 -5.56 29.85 16.78
CA TYR A 491 -5.93 28.45 16.78
C TYR A 491 -4.68 27.60 16.58
N VAL A 492 -4.27 26.84 17.59
CA VAL A 492 -2.99 26.12 17.59
C VAL A 492 -3.23 24.63 17.35
N TRP A 493 -2.48 24.07 16.42
CA TRP A 493 -2.23 22.65 16.31
C TRP A 493 -0.82 22.38 16.81
N ASP A 494 -0.66 21.39 17.70
CA ASP A 494 0.64 21.02 18.26
C ASP A 494 1.64 20.58 17.19
N GLY A 495 1.13 20.18 16.02
CA GLY A 495 1.96 19.90 14.86
C GLY A 495 2.50 18.49 14.89
N PHE A 496 3.77 18.37 14.49
CA PHE A 496 4.44 17.08 14.41
C PHE A 496 5.89 17.18 14.89
N GLU A 497 6.41 16.03 15.30
CA GLU A 497 7.81 15.83 15.65
C GLU A 497 8.52 15.07 14.53
N ALA A 498 9.73 15.52 14.24
CA ALA A 498 10.64 14.85 13.32
C ALA A 498 11.56 13.91 14.09
N TRP A 499 11.63 12.65 13.65
CA TRP A 499 12.43 11.60 14.26
C TRP A 499 13.38 11.00 13.22
N ILE A 500 14.63 10.81 13.63
CA ILE A 500 15.60 10.04 12.84
C ILE A 500 16.00 8.81 13.67
N ASN A 501 15.45 7.65 13.31
CA ASN A 501 15.38 6.45 14.14
C ASN A 501 15.58 5.16 13.30
N ALA A 502 16.82 4.67 13.17
CA ALA A 502 17.06 3.41 12.45
C ALA A 502 16.91 2.17 13.35
N PRO A 503 16.39 1.03 12.83
CA PRO A 503 16.21 -0.22 13.58
C PRO A 503 17.48 -0.83 14.20
N ASP A 504 18.66 -0.46 13.69
CA ASP A 504 19.94 -1.10 14.04
C ASP A 504 21.12 -0.11 14.00
N THR A 505 20.93 1.17 14.34
CA THR A 505 22.02 2.16 14.27
C THR A 505 23.21 1.78 15.14
N GLN A 506 24.35 1.46 14.52
CA GLN A 506 25.60 1.14 15.24
C GLN A 506 26.56 2.31 15.33
N ASN A 507 26.48 3.26 14.39
CA ASN A 507 27.31 4.45 14.32
C ASN A 507 26.49 5.68 14.70
N PRO A 508 26.70 6.23 15.91
CA PRO A 508 26.01 7.42 16.33
C PRO A 508 26.68 8.70 15.85
N TYR A 509 27.45 8.69 14.76
CA TYR A 509 28.14 9.87 14.24
C TYR A 509 27.93 10.11 12.74
N GLN A 510 26.86 9.55 12.17
CA GLN A 510 26.53 9.76 10.77
C GLN A 510 25.80 11.09 10.58
N ASN A 511 26.31 11.92 9.68
CA ASN A 511 25.68 13.18 9.29
C ASN A 511 24.79 12.92 8.08
N TYR A 512 23.49 13.23 8.23
CA TYR A 512 22.52 13.18 7.13
C TYR A 512 22.17 14.60 6.70
N ASN A 513 22.06 14.77 5.39
CA ASN A 513 21.45 15.94 4.78
C ASN A 513 20.04 15.51 4.36
N TYR A 514 19.03 16.19 4.88
CA TYR A 514 17.63 15.84 4.66
C TYR A 514 16.77 17.10 4.49
N GLY A 515 15.60 16.93 3.89
CA GLY A 515 14.69 18.03 3.62
C GLY A 515 13.29 17.48 3.41
N PHE A 516 12.29 18.29 3.73
CA PHE A 516 10.91 17.99 3.44
C PHE A 516 10.14 19.29 3.24
N THR A 517 9.00 19.18 2.58
CA THR A 517 7.99 20.23 2.55
C THR A 517 6.63 19.64 2.88
N ALA A 518 5.71 20.49 3.29
CA ALA A 518 4.36 20.11 3.68
C ALA A 518 3.36 21.12 3.13
N GLY A 519 2.10 20.71 3.08
CA GLY A 519 1.01 21.59 2.74
C GLY A 519 -0.31 21.04 3.23
N PHE A 520 -1.27 21.94 3.41
CA PHE A 520 -2.64 21.61 3.78
C PHE A 520 -3.61 22.69 3.30
N SER A 521 -4.90 22.41 3.40
CA SER A 521 -5.96 23.35 3.05
C SER A 521 -6.95 23.50 4.20
N LEU A 522 -7.47 24.71 4.34
CA LEU A 522 -8.66 25.00 5.13
C LEU A 522 -9.82 25.29 4.18
N GLU A 523 -11.03 24.91 4.56
CA GLU A 523 -12.26 25.17 3.81
C GLU A 523 -13.19 26.04 4.62
N ARG A 524 -13.84 26.99 3.93
CA ARG A 524 -14.75 27.93 4.55
C ARG A 524 -16.04 27.22 5.00
N THR A 525 -16.39 27.34 6.27
CA THR A 525 -17.53 26.63 6.88
C THR A 525 -18.84 27.40 6.81
N ASP A 526 -18.80 28.73 6.75
CA ASP A 526 -19.99 29.58 6.60
C ASP A 526 -20.59 29.60 5.18
N THR A 527 -20.24 28.60 4.36
CA THR A 527 -20.67 28.51 2.98
C THR A 527 -22.14 28.06 2.91
N THR A 528 -22.99 28.90 2.33
CA THR A 528 -24.38 28.56 2.05
C THR A 528 -24.48 27.77 0.75
N TYR A 529 -25.15 26.62 0.81
CA TYR A 529 -25.45 25.78 -0.34
C TYR A 529 -26.91 25.97 -0.76
N SER A 530 -27.12 26.09 -2.06
CA SER A 530 -28.45 26.02 -2.65
C SER A 530 -28.77 24.56 -2.98
N VAL A 531 -29.70 23.96 -2.25
CA VAL A 531 -30.19 22.61 -2.56
C VAL A 531 -31.29 22.71 -3.61
N VAL A 532 -31.00 22.22 -4.80
CA VAL A 532 -31.94 22.06 -5.91
C VAL A 532 -32.53 20.66 -5.83
N THR A 533 -33.86 20.58 -5.79
CA THR A 533 -34.58 19.31 -5.86
C THR A 533 -35.19 19.13 -7.25
N ASN A 534 -34.89 18.01 -7.91
CA ASN A 534 -35.44 17.63 -9.20
C ASN A 534 -36.37 16.43 -9.01
N TYR A 535 -37.53 16.46 -9.69
CA TYR A 535 -38.48 15.35 -9.66
C TYR A 535 -38.53 14.67 -11.00
N TYR A 536 -38.46 13.34 -11.01
CA TYR A 536 -38.60 12.52 -12.19
C TYR A 536 -39.83 11.64 -12.03
N THR A 537 -40.74 11.72 -13.00
CA THR A 537 -42.02 11.00 -12.98
C THR A 537 -42.07 9.97 -14.09
N SER A 538 -42.46 8.74 -13.73
CA SER A 538 -42.87 7.71 -14.68
C SER A 538 -44.39 7.49 -14.59
N THR A 539 -45.10 7.76 -15.68
CA THR A 539 -46.57 7.68 -15.75
C THR A 539 -47.09 6.36 -16.30
N ASP A 540 -46.29 5.66 -17.09
CA ASP A 540 -46.63 4.44 -17.83
C ASP A 540 -45.78 3.22 -17.42
N GLY A 541 -44.93 3.39 -16.41
CA GLY A 541 -43.96 2.38 -16.01
C GLY A 541 -42.68 2.36 -16.89
N GLY A 542 -42.49 3.38 -17.75
CA GLY A 542 -41.27 3.61 -18.53
C GLY A 542 -40.23 4.46 -17.79
N ASN A 543 -39.25 4.97 -18.54
CA ASN A 543 -38.16 5.79 -17.99
C ASN A 543 -38.71 7.09 -17.35
N PRO A 544 -38.34 7.41 -16.10
CA PRO A 544 -38.75 8.63 -15.45
C PRO A 544 -38.27 9.88 -16.22
N VAL A 545 -39.17 10.84 -16.46
CA VAL A 545 -38.87 12.11 -17.12
C VAL A 545 -38.86 13.23 -16.09
N LEU A 546 -37.95 14.21 -16.24
CA LEU A 546 -37.91 15.39 -15.37
C LEU A 546 -39.27 16.10 -15.43
N ASP A 547 -39.98 16.00 -14.32
CA ASP A 547 -41.22 16.68 -14.07
C ASP A 547 -40.87 18.06 -13.53
N GLY A 548 -40.78 19.05 -14.41
CA GLY A 548 -40.44 20.44 -14.07
C GLY A 548 -41.50 21.18 -13.23
N SER A 549 -42.37 20.45 -12.53
CA SER A 549 -43.48 21.00 -11.74
C SER A 549 -43.05 21.52 -10.37
N VAL A 550 -41.92 21.05 -9.84
CA VAL A 550 -41.39 21.49 -8.54
C VAL A 550 -39.87 21.66 -8.63
N ASN A 551 -39.40 22.89 -8.82
CA ASN A 551 -38.01 23.25 -8.55
C ASN A 551 -38.00 24.06 -7.26
N ARG A 552 -37.70 23.42 -6.13
CA ARG A 552 -37.44 24.14 -4.88
C ARG A 552 -35.94 24.29 -4.72
N VAL A 553 -35.50 25.55 -4.62
CA VAL A 553 -34.15 25.91 -4.19
C VAL A 553 -34.24 26.24 -2.71
N GLU A 554 -33.80 25.32 -1.85
CA GLU A 554 -33.64 25.61 -0.42
C GLU A 554 -32.20 26.07 -0.18
N GLN A 555 -32.02 27.29 0.30
CA GLN A 555 -30.72 27.69 0.83
C GLN A 555 -30.57 27.10 2.23
N MET A 556 -29.54 26.30 2.43
CA MET A 556 -29.13 25.82 3.73
C MET A 556 -27.66 26.06 3.93
N ALA A 557 -27.30 26.57 5.12
CA ALA A 557 -25.94 26.51 5.59
C ALA A 557 -25.63 25.03 5.88
N ILE A 558 -24.57 24.51 5.28
CA ILE A 558 -24.09 23.15 5.52
C ILE A 558 -22.59 23.27 5.76
N ASN A 559 -22.12 22.85 6.94
CA ASN A 559 -20.70 22.83 7.21
C ASN A 559 -20.02 21.67 6.48
N VAL A 560 -18.71 21.79 6.24
CA VAL A 560 -17.90 20.72 5.66
C VAL A 560 -18.00 19.45 6.53
N GLY A 561 -18.35 18.32 5.92
CA GLY A 561 -18.51 17.04 6.60
C GLY A 561 -19.88 16.79 7.24
N GLU A 562 -20.79 17.77 7.24
CA GLU A 562 -22.16 17.57 7.70
C GLU A 562 -23.02 16.83 6.67
N THR A 563 -23.91 15.98 7.16
CA THR A 563 -24.94 15.34 6.33
C THR A 563 -26.22 16.16 6.42
N ALA A 564 -26.60 16.81 5.32
CA ALA A 564 -27.93 17.40 5.20
C ALA A 564 -28.93 16.35 4.73
N SER A 565 -30.04 16.21 5.45
CA SER A 565 -31.18 15.39 5.04
C SER A 565 -32.36 16.31 4.76
N VAL A 566 -32.89 16.24 3.54
CA VAL A 566 -34.10 16.97 3.18
C VAL A 566 -35.27 16.01 3.28
N ILE A 567 -36.24 16.33 4.14
CA ILE A 567 -37.46 15.52 4.29
C ILE A 567 -38.46 15.98 3.23
N PRO A 568 -38.96 15.07 2.38
CA PRO A 568 -40.02 15.42 1.46
C PRO A 568 -41.29 15.86 2.18
N VAL A 569 -41.76 17.09 1.93
CA VAL A 569 -43.06 17.54 2.42
C VAL A 569 -44.19 16.92 1.60
N ASP A 570 -45.40 16.88 2.15
CA ASP A 570 -46.56 16.24 1.52
C ASP A 570 -46.86 16.74 0.10
N GLU A 571 -46.52 18.00 -0.19
CA GLU A 571 -46.66 18.63 -1.50
C GLU A 571 -45.76 17.99 -2.57
N TRP A 572 -44.63 17.40 -2.19
CA TRP A 572 -43.67 16.77 -3.11
C TRP A 572 -44.14 15.41 -3.61
N ASN A 573 -45.14 14.85 -2.93
CA ASN A 573 -45.84 13.65 -3.36
C ASN A 573 -46.93 13.97 -4.40
N LEU A 574 -47.17 15.23 -4.75
CA LEU A 574 -48.24 15.60 -5.69
C LEU A 574 -47.75 15.65 -7.14
N TYR A 575 -48.49 14.97 -8.03
CA TYR A 575 -48.39 15.13 -9.47
C TYR A 575 -49.80 15.27 -10.04
N ASP A 576 -50.05 16.27 -10.87
CA ASP A 576 -51.37 16.47 -11.48
C ASP A 576 -52.51 16.37 -10.44
N GLU A 577 -52.34 17.10 -9.33
CA GLU A 577 -53.27 17.14 -8.17
C GLU A 577 -53.47 15.82 -7.39
N ASN A 578 -52.76 14.75 -7.75
CA ASN A 578 -52.87 13.44 -7.14
C ASN A 578 -51.64 13.10 -6.27
N LYS A 579 -51.85 12.39 -5.14
CA LYS A 579 -50.79 12.01 -4.19
C LYS A 579 -50.19 10.65 -4.55
N TYR A 580 -48.89 10.61 -4.80
CA TYR A 580 -48.09 9.44 -5.16
C TYR A 580 -47.03 9.11 -4.11
N LYS A 581 -46.54 7.87 -4.14
CA LYS A 581 -45.47 7.43 -3.25
C LYS A 581 -44.11 7.73 -3.89
N LEU A 582 -43.24 8.44 -3.17
CA LEU A 582 -41.82 8.52 -3.53
C LEU A 582 -41.18 7.14 -3.33
N GLU A 583 -40.47 6.65 -4.34
CA GLU A 583 -39.71 5.42 -4.17
C GLU A 583 -38.46 5.71 -3.34
N ASP A 584 -38.03 4.73 -2.53
CA ASP A 584 -36.95 4.84 -1.54
C ASP A 584 -35.56 4.85 -2.19
N SER A 585 -35.41 5.60 -3.28
CA SER A 585 -34.11 6.01 -3.83
C SER A 585 -33.46 7.11 -2.98
N ALA A 586 -34.09 7.53 -1.88
CA ALA A 586 -33.61 8.52 -0.92
C ALA A 586 -32.35 8.09 -0.14
N LYS A 587 -31.65 7.03 -0.57
CA LYS A 587 -30.23 6.87 -0.23
C LYS A 587 -29.41 7.80 -1.12
N LEU A 588 -29.48 9.07 -0.80
CA LEU A 588 -28.42 10.02 -1.13
C LEU A 588 -27.15 9.55 -0.42
N SER A 589 -26.36 8.70 -1.07
CA SER A 589 -24.93 8.62 -0.74
C SER A 589 -24.23 9.66 -1.60
N LEU A 590 -24.32 10.92 -1.20
CA LEU A 590 -23.40 11.93 -1.72
C LEU A 590 -22.63 12.48 -0.53
N THR A 591 -21.43 11.95 -0.32
CA THR A 591 -20.35 12.76 0.23
C THR A 591 -20.29 14.01 -0.65
N ALA A 592 -20.53 15.19 -0.09
CA ALA A 592 -20.63 16.46 -0.83
C ALA A 592 -19.62 16.52 -1.99
N VAL A 593 -20.09 16.34 -3.23
CA VAL A 593 -19.30 16.69 -4.41
C VAL A 593 -19.95 17.93 -4.96
N ALA A 594 -19.34 19.05 -4.57
CA ALA A 594 -19.64 20.37 -5.04
C ALA A 594 -19.63 20.41 -6.57
N ASP A 595 -20.59 21.11 -7.17
CA ASP A 595 -20.21 22.04 -8.23
C ASP A 595 -19.50 23.21 -7.51
N PRO A 596 -18.15 23.26 -7.51
CA PRO A 596 -17.41 24.22 -6.68
C PRO A 596 -17.64 25.67 -7.12
N ALA A 597 -18.10 25.87 -8.37
CA ALA A 597 -18.40 27.18 -8.89
C ALA A 597 -19.74 27.70 -8.35
N ALA A 598 -20.77 26.86 -8.30
CA ALA A 598 -22.16 27.28 -8.06
C ALA A 598 -22.66 27.14 -6.61
N ASN A 599 -21.98 26.38 -5.73
CA ASN A 599 -22.48 26.02 -4.39
C ASN A 599 -23.89 25.39 -4.43
N VAL A 600 -24.16 24.53 -5.42
CA VAL A 600 -25.46 23.87 -5.60
C VAL A 600 -25.37 22.37 -5.29
N ILE A 601 -26.28 21.85 -4.48
CA ILE A 601 -26.48 20.41 -4.26
C ILE A 601 -27.75 20.00 -5.00
N THR A 602 -27.67 19.00 -5.88
CA THR A 602 -28.86 18.53 -6.63
C THR A 602 -29.36 17.19 -6.09
N LEU A 603 -30.62 17.14 -5.63
CA LEU A 603 -31.29 15.93 -5.18
C LEU A 603 -32.31 15.48 -6.23
N ASN A 604 -32.16 14.27 -6.77
CA ASN A 604 -33.09 13.73 -7.77
C ASN A 604 -34.05 12.73 -7.12
N TYR A 605 -35.33 13.07 -7.06
CA TYR A 605 -36.41 12.23 -6.55
C TYR A 605 -37.15 11.54 -7.70
N TYR A 606 -37.43 10.25 -7.56
CA TYR A 606 -38.14 9.47 -8.56
C TYR A 606 -39.49 9.01 -8.00
N ARG A 607 -40.55 9.15 -8.79
CA ARG A 607 -41.90 8.69 -8.44
C ARG A 607 -42.56 7.92 -9.56
N ASN A 608 -43.37 6.95 -9.16
CA ASN A 608 -44.07 6.06 -10.07
C ASN A 608 -45.59 6.13 -9.87
N VAL A 609 -46.31 6.43 -10.95
CA VAL A 609 -47.76 6.60 -10.99
C VAL A 609 -48.48 5.27 -11.27
N SER A 610 -47.76 4.27 -11.81
CA SER A 610 -48.32 2.98 -12.27
C SER A 610 -48.45 1.90 -11.19
N GLY A 611 -47.89 2.10 -10.00
CA GLY A 611 -47.91 1.12 -8.90
C GLY A 611 -46.97 -0.08 -9.07
N GLN A 612 -46.12 -0.12 -10.10
CA GLN A 612 -45.03 -1.10 -10.24
C GLN A 612 -43.68 -0.48 -9.84
N VAL A 613 -42.84 -1.20 -9.07
CA VAL A 613 -41.51 -0.73 -8.67
C VAL A 613 -40.57 -0.75 -9.88
N ILE A 614 -39.87 0.35 -10.16
CA ILE A 614 -38.84 0.40 -11.22
C ILE A 614 -37.53 0.85 -10.60
N ILE A 615 -36.48 0.06 -10.80
CA ILE A 615 -35.11 0.43 -10.42
C ILE A 615 -34.56 1.36 -11.53
N PRO A 616 -34.29 2.66 -11.28
CA PRO A 616 -33.75 3.53 -12.30
C PRO A 616 -32.27 3.22 -12.55
N THR A 617 -31.87 3.09 -13.81
CA THR A 617 -30.48 3.30 -14.22
C THR A 617 -30.19 4.81 -14.21
N PRO A 618 -29.10 5.27 -13.58
CA PRO A 618 -28.78 6.70 -13.52
C PRO A 618 -28.67 7.31 -14.93
N PRO A 619 -28.97 8.61 -15.10
CA PRO A 619 -28.81 9.27 -16.38
C PRO A 619 -27.34 9.21 -16.78
N ILE A 620 -27.09 8.80 -18.03
CA ILE A 620 -25.77 8.93 -18.64
C ILE A 620 -25.48 10.43 -18.65
N VAL A 621 -24.50 10.86 -17.83
CA VAL A 621 -23.90 12.18 -17.97
C VAL A 621 -23.42 12.25 -19.42
N PRO A 622 -23.86 13.22 -20.23
CA PRO A 622 -23.26 13.41 -21.54
C PRO A 622 -21.78 13.69 -21.25
N VAL A 623 -20.91 12.75 -21.56
CA VAL A 623 -19.51 13.06 -21.74
C VAL A 623 -19.53 14.07 -22.87
N ASP A 624 -19.11 15.31 -22.58
CA ASP A 624 -18.90 16.28 -23.63
C ASP A 624 -18.17 15.57 -24.78
N PRO A 625 -18.63 15.68 -26.04
CA PRO A 625 -17.86 15.14 -27.13
C PRO A 625 -16.47 15.75 -26.99
N ILE A 626 -15.47 14.88 -26.82
CA ILE A 626 -14.06 15.25 -26.84
C ILE A 626 -13.94 16.24 -27.99
N PRO A 627 -13.57 17.51 -27.74
CA PRO A 627 -13.43 18.46 -28.83
C PRO A 627 -12.47 17.80 -29.82
N PRO A 628 -12.78 17.80 -31.13
CA PRO A 628 -11.87 17.23 -32.10
C PRO A 628 -10.50 17.84 -31.83
N VAL A 629 -9.51 16.98 -31.64
CA VAL A 629 -8.11 17.38 -31.45
C VAL A 629 -7.82 18.36 -32.58
N ASP A 630 -7.65 19.64 -32.23
CA ASP A 630 -7.27 20.64 -33.22
C ASP A 630 -5.96 20.15 -33.86
N PRO A 631 -5.89 20.06 -35.21
CA PRO A 631 -4.60 19.93 -35.85
C PRO A 631 -3.73 21.13 -35.42
N PRO A 632 -2.41 20.94 -35.27
CA PRO A 632 -1.53 21.94 -34.68
C PRO A 632 -1.72 23.31 -35.37
N VAL A 633 -1.99 24.33 -34.56
CA VAL A 633 -2.14 25.72 -35.02
C VAL A 633 -0.79 26.21 -35.55
N ASP A 634 -0.83 26.67 -36.79
CA ASP A 634 0.22 27.38 -37.52
C ASP A 634 0.61 28.68 -36.77
N PRO A 635 1.90 28.99 -36.53
CA PRO A 635 2.32 30.06 -35.62
C PRO A 635 2.04 31.51 -36.05
N ASP A 636 1.38 31.76 -37.17
CA ASP A 636 1.20 33.12 -37.70
C ASP A 636 -0.29 33.52 -37.71
N ASN A 637 -0.77 34.20 -36.64
CA ASN A 637 -1.60 35.42 -36.70
C ASN A 637 -2.33 35.74 -35.35
N PRO A 638 -2.19 36.94 -34.76
CA PRO A 638 -2.76 37.28 -33.44
C PRO A 638 -4.04 38.15 -33.47
N GLN A 639 -4.77 38.12 -32.34
CA GLN A 639 -5.74 39.13 -31.81
C GLN A 639 -7.20 39.16 -32.35
N PRO A 640 -8.16 39.90 -31.73
CA PRO A 640 -8.22 40.61 -30.42
C PRO A 640 -9.51 40.37 -29.57
N LEU A 641 -9.49 40.85 -28.32
CA LEU A 641 -10.66 41.02 -27.41
C LEU A 641 -11.55 42.23 -27.81
N PRO A 642 -12.87 42.19 -27.51
CA PRO A 642 -13.71 43.37 -27.37
C PRO A 642 -14.32 43.53 -25.94
N PRO A 643 -14.93 44.69 -25.63
CA PRO A 643 -14.75 45.37 -24.35
C PRO A 643 -15.98 45.49 -23.43
N ASP A 644 -15.65 45.97 -22.23
CA ASP A 644 -16.40 46.53 -21.10
C ASP A 644 -17.61 47.43 -21.44
N GLU A 645 -18.70 47.32 -20.66
CA GLU A 645 -19.75 48.34 -20.50
C GLU A 645 -20.57 48.10 -19.20
N ASN A 646 -20.07 48.65 -18.08
CA ASN A 646 -20.65 49.76 -17.28
C ASN A 646 -22.18 49.82 -16.96
N LEU A 647 -22.49 50.44 -15.80
CA LEU A 647 -23.77 51.02 -15.31
C LEU A 647 -24.68 50.06 -14.52
N GLU A 648 -25.29 50.37 -13.37
CA GLU A 648 -25.55 51.62 -12.62
C GLU A 648 -26.07 51.22 -11.20
N ASP A 649 -25.72 52.01 -10.17
CA ASP A 649 -26.37 52.09 -8.84
C ASP A 649 -27.68 52.90 -8.98
N PRO A 650 -28.76 52.77 -8.16
CA PRO A 650 -28.78 53.48 -6.87
C PRO A 650 -29.81 53.01 -5.76
N GLU A 651 -29.63 53.61 -4.57
CA GLU A 651 -30.62 54.01 -3.53
C GLU A 651 -30.84 53.18 -2.25
N GLU A 652 -30.32 53.75 -1.14
CA GLU A 652 -30.79 53.71 0.26
C GLU A 652 -32.25 54.26 0.40
N PRO A 653 -33.04 53.97 1.47
CA PRO A 653 -32.77 54.59 2.78
C PRO A 653 -33.32 53.90 4.08
N ASP A 654 -32.93 54.52 5.20
CA ASP A 654 -33.64 54.71 6.49
C ASP A 654 -33.61 53.66 7.63
N ASN A 655 -32.80 54.01 8.64
CA ASN A 655 -32.89 53.65 10.08
C ASN A 655 -34.00 54.54 10.75
N PRO A 656 -34.70 54.18 11.86
CA PRO A 656 -34.10 54.28 13.20
C PRO A 656 -34.69 53.40 14.36
N THR A 657 -33.82 53.11 15.34
CA THR A 657 -33.97 53.22 16.82
C THR A 657 -34.64 52.17 17.71
N ASP A 658 -33.85 51.84 18.76
CA ASP A 658 -34.15 51.74 20.21
C ASP A 658 -34.49 50.41 20.92
N ASN A 659 -33.43 49.84 21.55
CA ASN A 659 -33.25 49.66 23.02
C ASN A 659 -34.01 48.51 23.74
N PRO A 660 -33.69 48.12 25.01
CA PRO A 660 -32.43 47.80 25.73
C PRO A 660 -32.41 46.37 26.35
N ASN A 661 -31.27 46.02 26.99
CA ASN A 661 -31.11 45.12 28.16
C ASN A 661 -31.21 43.59 27.87
N GLN A 662 -30.20 42.78 28.21
CA GLN A 662 -29.75 42.59 29.59
C GLN A 662 -28.42 41.84 29.63
N GLN A 663 -27.56 42.34 30.50
CA GLN A 663 -26.21 41.93 30.81
C GLN A 663 -26.21 40.84 31.90
N LEU A 664 -25.17 39.99 31.87
CA LEU A 664 -24.30 39.54 32.98
C LEU A 664 -23.82 38.10 32.75
N PRO A 665 -22.66 37.66 33.28
CA PRO A 665 -21.33 38.29 33.34
C PRO A 665 -20.23 37.31 32.80
N PRO A 666 -18.94 37.70 32.77
CA PRO A 666 -17.88 36.93 32.12
C PRO A 666 -17.31 35.86 33.05
N ASP A 667 -17.01 34.67 32.51
CA ASP A 667 -16.05 33.77 33.15
C ASP A 667 -14.69 33.91 32.47
N GLU A 668 -13.79 34.38 33.31
CA GLU A 668 -12.38 34.62 33.12
C GLU A 668 -11.63 33.31 33.44
N HIS A 669 -10.51 33.10 32.74
CA HIS A 669 -9.44 32.15 33.04
C HIS A 669 -9.56 30.71 32.53
N LEU A 670 -8.87 30.46 31.41
CA LEU A 670 -7.77 29.51 31.46
C LEU A 670 -6.49 30.21 30.96
N GLU A 671 -5.53 30.31 31.88
CA GLU A 671 -4.19 30.81 31.62
C GLU A 671 -3.46 29.86 30.64
N LYS A 672 -2.72 30.46 29.72
CA LYS A 672 -1.74 29.80 28.86
C LYS A 672 -0.59 29.30 29.73
N ASP A 673 -0.35 28.00 29.72
CA ASP A 673 0.97 27.40 29.98
C ASP A 673 0.88 25.92 29.62
N ASP A 674 1.23 25.58 28.38
CA ASP A 674 1.68 24.25 27.96
C ASP A 674 2.41 24.42 26.60
N ASN A 675 3.66 24.89 26.65
CA ASN A 675 4.55 24.90 25.48
C ASN A 675 5.62 23.83 25.65
N VAL A 676 5.76 23.03 24.60
CA VAL A 676 6.43 21.74 24.58
C VAL A 676 7.96 21.90 24.68
N LYS A 677 8.56 21.08 25.54
CA LYS A 677 10.01 20.98 25.73
C LYS A 677 10.68 20.41 24.47
N ALA A 678 11.82 20.97 24.08
CA ALA A 678 12.84 20.17 23.41
C ALA A 678 13.45 19.21 24.43
N ALA A 679 12.77 18.10 24.70
CA ALA A 679 13.32 17.05 25.53
C ALA A 679 14.20 16.16 24.64
N LYS A 680 15.47 15.98 25.03
CA LYS A 680 16.18 14.79 24.58
C LYS A 680 15.38 13.60 25.10
N SER A 681 14.78 12.83 24.20
CA SER A 681 14.12 11.61 24.63
C SER A 681 15.18 10.72 25.30
N GLU A 682 14.94 10.35 26.56
CA GLU A 682 15.79 9.43 27.30
C GLU A 682 15.53 7.96 26.88
N ASN A 683 14.82 7.75 25.76
CA ASN A 683 14.47 6.42 25.30
C ASN A 683 15.76 5.64 24.92
N PRO A 684 16.07 4.54 25.62
CA PRO A 684 17.28 3.76 25.37
C PRO A 684 17.34 3.15 23.95
N ASP A 685 16.19 3.03 23.27
CA ASP A 685 16.10 2.50 21.91
C ASP A 685 16.26 3.57 20.82
N GLN A 686 16.35 4.85 21.20
CA GLN A 686 16.57 5.92 20.25
C GLN A 686 18.05 6.02 19.86
N PRO A 687 18.39 5.96 18.55
CA PRO A 687 19.75 6.07 18.13
C PRO A 687 20.27 7.50 18.31
N LYS A 688 21.49 7.60 18.85
CA LYS A 688 22.26 8.85 18.84
C LYS A 688 22.84 9.01 17.45
N THR A 689 22.99 10.22 16.93
CA THR A 689 23.76 10.46 15.69
C THR A 689 24.70 11.65 15.84
N GLY A 690 25.46 11.94 14.77
CA GLY A 690 26.59 12.85 14.83
C GLY A 690 26.21 14.28 15.13
N ASP A 691 27.20 15.00 15.64
CA ASP A 691 27.09 16.37 16.13
C ASP A 691 26.63 17.39 15.06
N GLN A 692 26.49 17.01 13.77
CA GLN A 692 26.30 17.92 12.63
C GLN A 692 25.29 17.42 11.57
N SER A 693 24.32 16.57 11.91
CA SER A 693 23.19 16.37 10.98
C SER A 693 22.46 17.70 10.78
N GLN A 694 22.10 18.02 9.54
CA GLN A 694 21.54 19.32 9.17
C GLN A 694 20.35 19.12 8.24
N LEU A 695 19.27 19.85 8.50
CA LEU A 695 18.23 20.06 7.50
C LEU A 695 18.88 20.80 6.33
N ALA A 696 19.12 20.11 5.22
CA ALA A 696 19.83 20.60 4.06
C ALA A 696 18.87 21.29 3.09
N LEU A 697 18.23 22.35 3.58
CA LEU A 697 17.35 23.18 2.77
C LEU A 697 18.20 24.16 1.97
N TYR A 698 18.34 23.90 0.67
CA TYR A 698 19.18 24.71 -0.21
C TYR A 698 18.46 26.00 -0.62
N LEU A 699 18.49 27.01 0.25
CA LEU A 699 17.97 28.34 -0.09
C LEU A 699 18.57 29.47 0.76
N LEU A 700 19.35 30.33 0.06
CA LEU A 700 20.03 31.56 0.48
C LEU A 700 21.36 31.45 1.27
N LEU A 701 22.35 30.78 0.69
CA LEU A 701 23.74 31.26 0.81
C LEU A 701 24.03 32.35 -0.23
N ALA A 702 23.54 33.57 0.03
CA ALA A 702 24.17 34.76 -0.53
C ALA A 702 25.50 35.04 0.19
N ALA A 703 26.45 34.11 0.09
CA ALA A 703 27.81 34.32 0.59
C ALA A 703 28.85 33.58 -0.25
N GLY A 704 29.13 34.14 -1.43
CA GLY A 704 30.49 34.16 -1.96
C GLY A 704 30.80 33.23 -3.15
N ALA A 705 30.68 33.78 -4.36
CA ALA A 705 31.55 33.41 -5.47
C ALA A 705 31.83 34.63 -6.38
N SER A 706 32.95 35.31 -6.08
CA SER A 706 33.86 35.99 -7.01
C SER A 706 33.30 36.87 -8.16
N GLY A 707 33.41 38.19 -8.01
CA GLY A 707 33.37 39.16 -9.11
C GLY A 707 33.73 40.58 -8.66
N ALA A 708 34.77 41.17 -9.25
CA ALA A 708 35.41 42.44 -8.89
C ALA A 708 34.49 43.58 -8.38
N LEU A 709 34.71 44.01 -7.13
CA LEU A 709 34.16 45.25 -6.58
C LEU A 709 34.88 46.45 -7.20
N THR A 710 34.36 46.97 -8.32
CA THR A 710 34.80 48.27 -8.84
C THR A 710 34.05 49.38 -8.10
N LEU A 711 34.66 49.87 -7.03
CA LEU A 711 34.22 51.04 -6.26
C LEU A 711 34.24 52.29 -7.15
N THR A 712 33.07 52.71 -7.65
CA THR A 712 32.91 54.08 -8.16
C THR A 712 32.45 54.98 -7.02
N VAL A 713 33.41 55.63 -6.36
CA VAL A 713 33.16 56.64 -5.34
C VAL A 713 32.52 57.88 -5.99
N ARG A 714 31.27 58.18 -5.67
CA ARG A 714 30.74 59.55 -5.72
C ARG A 714 30.58 60.09 -4.30
N ARG A 715 31.52 60.95 -3.90
CA ARG A 715 31.39 61.82 -2.72
C ARG A 715 30.75 63.15 -3.13
N LYS A 716 29.70 63.58 -2.44
CA LYS A 716 29.73 64.87 -1.71
C LYS A 716 28.55 65.10 -0.75
N ARG A 717 28.94 65.15 0.54
CA ARG A 717 28.57 66.06 1.64
C ARG A 717 27.09 66.34 1.94
N ALA A 718 26.70 65.95 3.15
CA ALA A 718 25.76 66.69 3.99
C ALA A 718 26.30 68.11 4.29
N SER A 719 25.40 69.09 4.38
CA SER A 719 25.68 70.40 4.97
C SER A 719 25.25 70.42 6.44
N LYS A 720 26.27 70.57 7.29
CA LYS A 720 26.31 71.03 8.70
C LYS A 720 25.59 70.21 9.75
#